data_AF-A0A954ZNN9-F1
#
_entry.id   AF-A0A954ZNN9-F1
#
_cell.length_a   1.000
_cell.length_b   1.000
_cell.length_c   1.000
_cell.angle_alpha   90.00
_cell.angle_beta   90.00
_cell.angle_gamma   90.00
#
_symmetry.space_group_name_H-M   'P 1'
#
loop_
_entity.id
_entity.type
_entity.pdbx_description
1 polymer ?
#
loop_
_entity_poly.entity_id
_entity_poly.type
_entity_poly.pdbx_seq_one_letter_code
_entity_poly.pdbx_strand_id
1 'polypeptide(L)'
;MSHRGDPSETYFGISVGADPFALLGLPRRPVADNEVLQALGTRMSAIAGHARGQTPEANEIRLALHAAAAQLLDPQLQKLLLTTSGNDESQLLPEPVPEIPSPTIHAEEGVRESSEPIVHPLSHDVLLVVAANGGWNATAMRRLAMLAHARGIASHEIPEVISSVLANPMRSATRIARSAPASDAETTESPRIGSVLAASHIGLAGKASIGARLAPWVIGSITLVSLVLIWVRLTSSDADQRRNVPDGATAATSESAPSQAPTASVIPETIPTRMTPRDATRRISQLASDNRVFGDAELTQFRTAYESFSREWTSLSADQIGAVHDALLELLYRNSANPGNAQAILDVIGASMRSFSNEPEGFRAWVMSVATMSRLSMERNLPTSIDSAIIGRLTAALGQAASGTGQSFDDAVLLALNESATKLAATSESDRVWRVWLEQLAAVTTAGDDTYTAAVLDAIEQVMLTSEDPSQSRPVFQSLESLASAIKLDRGNQVSKRLLDWFANSRVTTSDLTVVMRPLIARSRADGIDESLIPPVGMGEAERGTLRSRLESVLLGKDAESVEAVASWMSIADQQLARSQPRKPAEIVARAVILSRLSAAARATLWGDRKLAESTLANLTGDVDQLISNSDPEPVDYLGGTNADEWAVKYIDAKQNIPIRQALLGELARNKRTLGPVAAEVIVRDAFLGTPATVRAQAREVVRLYADSPAILNGILEYLPRIPKIESSSELIEVVAYTRLPSVKSPAWSARARQACVDELLRRLAGIGEGQIVDSLANLLNESYGIRLGGTAASSQGSDAIDLAQSASELSSMWRRLAEQEVEEMSLLSDLEDLDHRSVGRLLLAEGSLDQFAAHQVTAVECMAILVIAENPGMRDEVESIQSELAQARRSSKNILEQITATETAAVKLWRLRLGRSVS
;
A
#
# COMPACT_ATOMS: atom_id res chain seq x y z
N MET A 1 47.81 2.97 -9.34
CA MET A 1 46.73 2.54 -8.42
C MET A 1 46.73 1.02 -8.42
N SER A 2 47.09 0.38 -7.31
CA SER A 2 47.07 -1.09 -7.22
C SER A 2 45.63 -1.57 -7.17
N HIS A 3 45.28 -2.57 -8.01
CA HIS A 3 43.97 -3.22 -7.97
C HIS A 3 43.67 -3.68 -6.54
N ARG A 4 42.58 -3.17 -5.95
CA ARG A 4 42.02 -3.74 -4.72
C ARG A 4 41.45 -5.09 -5.12
N GLY A 5 42.05 -6.18 -4.63
CA GLY A 5 41.52 -7.53 -4.77
C GLY A 5 40.12 -7.62 -4.16
N ASP A 6 39.32 -8.54 -4.70
CA ASP A 6 37.94 -8.78 -4.29
C ASP A 6 37.87 -9.07 -2.77
N PRO A 7 37.05 -8.35 -1.99
CA PRO A 7 36.87 -8.60 -0.57
C PRO A 7 36.65 -10.07 -0.24
N SER A 8 35.82 -10.80 -0.98
CA SER A 8 35.49 -12.19 -0.64
C SER A 8 36.68 -13.15 -0.81
N GLU A 9 37.61 -12.87 -1.72
CA GLU A 9 38.85 -13.65 -1.84
C GLU A 9 39.68 -13.54 -0.57
N THR A 10 39.63 -12.38 0.10
CA THR A 10 40.36 -12.15 1.35
C THR A 10 39.77 -12.92 2.53
N TYR A 11 38.46 -13.14 2.58
CA TYR A 11 37.80 -13.80 3.73
C TYR A 11 37.57 -15.30 3.50
N PHE A 12 37.32 -15.71 2.26
CA PHE A 12 36.92 -17.07 1.94
C PHE A 12 37.72 -17.71 0.79
N GLY A 13 38.59 -16.96 0.11
CA GLY A 13 39.32 -17.45 -1.06
C GLY A 13 38.46 -17.66 -2.30
N ILE A 14 37.30 -17.01 -2.37
CA ILE A 14 36.29 -17.14 -3.44
C ILE A 14 35.88 -15.73 -3.87
N SER A 15 35.69 -15.43 -5.16
CA SER A 15 35.25 -14.11 -5.66
C SER A 15 33.74 -13.85 -5.39
N VAL A 16 33.32 -12.58 -5.26
CA VAL A 16 31.92 -12.14 -5.06
C VAL A 16 31.06 -12.47 -6.28
N GLY A 17 31.68 -12.65 -7.46
CA GLY A 17 31.01 -13.15 -8.65
C GLY A 17 30.72 -14.66 -8.62
N ALA A 18 31.08 -15.36 -7.54
CA ALA A 18 30.81 -16.78 -7.41
C ALA A 18 29.32 -17.06 -7.17
N ASP A 19 28.92 -18.21 -7.68
CA ASP A 19 27.62 -18.83 -7.49
C ASP A 19 27.13 -18.79 -6.02
N PRO A 20 25.83 -18.55 -5.75
CA PRO A 20 25.28 -18.51 -4.38
C PRO A 20 25.60 -19.75 -3.54
N PHE A 21 25.68 -20.94 -4.15
CA PHE A 21 26.10 -22.16 -3.45
C PHE A 21 27.58 -22.07 -3.03
N ALA A 22 28.46 -21.57 -3.89
CA ALA A 22 29.88 -21.40 -3.59
C ALA A 22 30.13 -20.37 -2.47
N LEU A 23 29.42 -19.24 -2.49
CA LEU A 23 29.50 -18.21 -1.44
C LEU A 23 29.13 -18.77 -0.06
N LEU A 24 28.10 -19.60 0.02
CA LEU A 24 27.70 -20.25 1.27
C LEU A 24 28.53 -21.50 1.60
N GLY A 25 29.30 -22.03 0.67
CA GLY A 25 30.05 -23.29 0.83
C GLY A 25 29.16 -24.52 0.77
N LEU A 26 28.05 -24.44 0.06
CA LEU A 26 27.11 -25.54 -0.16
C LEU A 26 27.42 -26.25 -1.50
N PRO A 27 27.16 -27.56 -1.61
CA PRO A 27 27.20 -28.26 -2.89
C PRO A 27 26.06 -27.79 -3.80
N ARG A 28 26.31 -27.72 -5.12
CA ARG A 28 25.29 -27.45 -6.15
C ARG A 28 24.33 -28.63 -6.32
N ARG A 29 23.39 -28.76 -5.39
CA ARG A 29 22.25 -29.69 -5.41
C ARG A 29 21.05 -29.00 -4.75
N PRO A 30 19.83 -29.55 -4.81
CA PRO A 30 18.75 -29.07 -3.96
C PRO A 30 19.18 -29.12 -2.49
N VAL A 31 19.04 -27.99 -1.78
CA VAL A 31 19.44 -27.81 -0.37
C VAL A 31 18.20 -27.42 0.42
N ALA A 32 17.98 -28.07 1.56
CA ALA A 32 16.88 -27.74 2.47
C ALA A 32 17.13 -26.41 3.21
N ASP A 33 16.07 -25.69 3.57
CA ASP A 33 16.16 -24.35 4.20
C ASP A 33 17.05 -24.33 5.45
N ASN A 34 17.00 -25.38 6.26
CA ASN A 34 17.83 -25.52 7.46
C ASN A 34 19.33 -25.62 7.13
N GLU A 35 19.70 -26.32 6.05
CA GLU A 35 21.08 -26.41 5.56
C GLU A 35 21.57 -25.03 5.07
N VAL A 36 20.72 -24.24 4.38
CA VAL A 36 21.04 -22.88 3.93
C VAL A 36 21.28 -21.94 5.11
N LEU A 37 20.37 -21.94 6.10
CA LEU A 37 20.49 -21.09 7.30
C LEU A 37 21.70 -21.49 8.16
N GLN A 38 22.01 -22.78 8.26
CA GLN A 38 23.20 -23.26 8.98
C GLN A 38 24.50 -22.84 8.28
N ALA A 39 24.55 -22.92 6.95
CA ALA A 39 25.70 -22.46 6.17
C ALA A 39 25.91 -20.94 6.31
N LEU A 40 24.83 -20.16 6.25
CA LEU A 40 24.86 -18.71 6.49
C LEU A 40 25.42 -18.39 7.89
N GLY A 41 24.91 -19.05 8.94
CA GLY A 41 25.38 -18.85 10.31
C GLY A 41 26.87 -19.18 10.49
N THR A 42 27.34 -20.23 9.81
CA THR A 42 28.75 -20.64 9.81
C THR A 42 29.63 -19.58 9.14
N ARG A 43 29.23 -19.06 7.98
CA ARG A 43 29.97 -18.00 7.26
C ARG A 43 29.97 -16.67 8.02
N MET A 44 28.84 -16.29 8.63
CA MET A 44 28.75 -15.09 9.47
C MET A 44 29.67 -15.17 10.70
N SER A 45 29.75 -16.35 11.32
CA SER A 45 30.67 -16.61 12.43
C SER A 45 32.13 -16.54 12.00
N ALA A 46 32.47 -17.05 10.81
CA ALA A 46 33.81 -16.96 10.24
C ALA A 46 34.24 -15.50 9.98
N ILE A 47 33.34 -14.65 9.46
CA ILE A 47 33.61 -13.22 9.28
C ILE A 47 33.79 -12.53 10.63
N ALA A 48 32.95 -12.85 11.62
CA ALA A 48 33.04 -12.29 12.96
C ALA A 48 34.37 -12.64 13.65
N GLY A 49 34.89 -13.85 13.42
CA GLY A 49 36.19 -14.31 13.94
C GLY A 49 37.42 -13.84 13.14
N HIS A 50 37.23 -13.24 11.96
CA HIS A 50 38.33 -12.78 11.12
C HIS A 50 38.96 -11.48 11.65
N ALA A 51 40.28 -11.30 11.50
CA ALA A 51 41.00 -10.12 11.99
C ALA A 51 40.48 -8.79 11.39
N ARG A 52 39.83 -8.85 10.23
CA ARG A 52 39.17 -7.72 9.56
C ARG A 52 37.64 -7.72 9.71
N GLY A 53 37.07 -8.53 10.59
CA GLY A 53 35.62 -8.70 10.71
C GLY A 53 34.82 -7.42 10.96
N GLN A 54 35.43 -6.34 11.44
CA GLN A 54 34.76 -5.04 11.65
C GLN A 54 35.01 -4.01 10.54
N THR A 55 35.65 -4.37 9.43
CA THR A 55 35.90 -3.42 8.34
C THR A 55 34.68 -3.26 7.42
N PRO A 56 34.58 -2.16 6.65
CA PRO A 56 33.52 -1.97 5.66
C PRO A 56 33.43 -3.13 4.65
N GLU A 57 34.57 -3.68 4.24
CA GLU A 57 34.65 -4.83 3.33
C GLU A 57 34.00 -6.09 3.95
N ALA A 58 34.09 -6.28 5.28
CA ALA A 58 33.37 -7.34 5.96
C ALA A 58 31.84 -7.15 5.88
N ASN A 59 31.35 -5.90 5.91
CA ASN A 59 29.92 -5.61 5.80
C ASN A 59 29.39 -5.91 4.39
N GLU A 60 30.18 -5.64 3.35
CA GLU A 60 29.84 -6.00 1.97
C GLU A 60 29.68 -7.51 1.81
N ILE A 61 30.58 -8.30 2.42
CA ILE A 61 30.49 -9.76 2.38
C ILE A 61 29.30 -10.28 3.19
N ARG A 62 28.99 -9.68 4.35
CA ARG A 62 27.76 -10.03 5.11
C ARG A 62 26.52 -9.83 4.25
N LEU A 63 26.46 -8.71 3.53
CA LEU A 63 25.35 -8.41 2.64
C LEU A 63 25.25 -9.43 1.49
N ALA A 64 26.39 -9.78 0.89
CA ALA A 64 26.46 -10.80 -0.17
C ALA A 64 26.02 -12.19 0.33
N LEU A 65 26.41 -12.60 1.54
CA LEU A 65 25.99 -13.86 2.14
C LEU A 65 24.48 -13.91 2.43
N HIS A 66 23.90 -12.81 2.93
CA HIS A 66 22.46 -12.72 3.15
C HIS A 66 21.67 -12.74 1.83
N ALA A 67 22.18 -12.08 0.78
CA ALA A 67 21.58 -12.15 -0.55
C ALA A 67 21.64 -13.57 -1.13
N ALA A 68 22.79 -14.25 -1.03
CA ALA A 68 22.94 -15.64 -1.47
C ALA A 68 22.00 -16.59 -0.71
N ALA A 69 21.85 -16.41 0.61
CA ALA A 69 20.92 -17.22 1.40
C ALA A 69 19.46 -16.97 1.02
N ALA A 70 19.07 -15.71 0.81
CA ALA A 70 17.71 -15.37 0.35
C ALA A 70 17.40 -16.01 -1.00
N GLN A 71 18.38 -16.03 -1.92
CA GLN A 71 18.22 -16.68 -3.23
C GLN A 71 18.07 -18.20 -3.13
N LEU A 72 18.81 -18.86 -2.24
CA LEU A 72 18.73 -20.31 -2.07
C LEU A 72 17.53 -20.79 -1.25
N LEU A 73 16.91 -19.91 -0.44
CA LEU A 73 15.68 -20.18 0.29
C LEU A 73 14.41 -20.08 -0.59
N ASP A 74 14.53 -19.51 -1.78
CA ASP A 74 13.47 -19.51 -2.79
C ASP A 74 13.55 -20.81 -3.63
N PRO A 75 12.54 -21.70 -3.56
CA PRO A 75 12.55 -22.97 -4.28
C PRO A 75 12.62 -22.81 -5.81
N GLN A 76 12.02 -21.74 -6.36
CA GLN A 76 11.97 -21.50 -7.80
C GLN A 76 13.33 -21.03 -8.30
N LEU A 77 13.94 -20.09 -7.58
CA LEU A 77 15.25 -19.57 -7.93
C LEU A 77 16.36 -20.61 -7.71
N GLN A 78 16.27 -21.42 -6.66
CA GLN A 78 17.18 -22.54 -6.43
C GLN A 78 17.15 -23.53 -7.60
N LYS A 79 15.96 -23.85 -8.14
CA LYS A 79 15.80 -24.71 -9.32
C LYS A 79 16.41 -24.06 -10.56
N LEU A 80 16.20 -22.76 -10.77
CA LEU A 80 16.76 -22.02 -11.90
C LEU A 80 18.30 -22.01 -11.87
N LEU A 81 18.90 -21.70 -10.72
CA LEU A 81 20.36 -21.68 -10.53
C LEU A 81 21.02 -23.05 -10.80
N LEU A 82 20.34 -24.14 -10.44
CA LEU A 82 20.79 -25.50 -10.74
C LEU A 82 20.72 -25.83 -12.24
N THR A 83 19.82 -25.21 -12.99
CA THR A 83 19.67 -25.43 -14.45
C THR A 83 20.57 -24.56 -15.31
N THR A 84 20.79 -23.29 -14.94
CA THR A 84 21.49 -22.31 -15.80
C THR A 84 22.99 -22.60 -15.97
N SER A 85 23.63 -23.23 -14.98
CA SER A 85 25.10 -23.33 -14.95
C SER A 85 25.68 -24.62 -15.54
N GLY A 86 24.83 -25.53 -16.06
CA GLY A 86 25.25 -26.80 -16.67
C GLY A 86 25.85 -26.68 -18.09
N ASN A 87 25.78 -25.50 -18.72
CA ASN A 87 26.12 -25.35 -20.14
C ASN A 87 27.51 -24.75 -20.43
N ASP A 88 28.25 -24.24 -19.44
CA ASP A 88 29.42 -23.36 -19.71
C ASP A 88 30.82 -23.96 -19.44
N GLU A 89 30.95 -25.20 -18.94
CA GLU A 89 32.26 -25.76 -18.57
C GLU A 89 32.69 -27.05 -19.31
N SER A 90 31.91 -27.56 -20.26
CA SER A 90 32.20 -28.84 -20.94
C SER A 90 32.49 -28.77 -22.46
N GLN A 91 32.70 -27.58 -23.05
CA GLN A 91 33.00 -27.44 -24.49
C GLN A 91 34.36 -26.80 -24.84
N LEU A 92 35.40 -27.03 -24.03
CA LEU A 92 36.79 -26.62 -24.38
C LEU A 92 37.77 -27.81 -24.39
N LEU A 93 37.56 -28.75 -25.32
CA LEU A 93 38.63 -29.61 -25.84
C LEU A 93 38.42 -29.82 -27.35
N PRO A 94 39.39 -29.46 -28.22
CA PRO A 94 39.25 -29.64 -29.66
C PRO A 94 39.68 -31.05 -30.09
N GLU A 95 38.80 -31.78 -30.77
CA GLU A 95 39.20 -32.92 -31.61
C GLU A 95 39.74 -32.43 -32.98
N PRO A 96 40.76 -33.08 -33.55
CA PRO A 96 41.33 -32.71 -34.84
C PRO A 96 40.59 -33.45 -35.98
N VAL A 97 40.02 -32.71 -36.93
CA VAL A 97 39.43 -33.25 -38.17
C VAL A 97 40.05 -32.52 -39.38
N PRO A 98 40.33 -33.21 -40.50
CA PRO A 98 41.40 -32.84 -41.43
C PRO A 98 40.98 -31.89 -42.57
N GLU A 99 42.00 -31.24 -43.13
CA GLU A 99 41.99 -30.34 -44.29
C GLU A 99 41.43 -30.99 -45.57
N ILE A 100 40.44 -30.35 -46.21
CA ILE A 100 40.17 -30.40 -47.68
C ILE A 100 39.59 -29.01 -48.09
N PRO A 101 39.90 -28.48 -49.29
CA PRO A 101 40.11 -27.04 -49.51
C PRO A 101 38.92 -26.24 -50.05
N SER A 102 39.03 -24.93 -49.80
CA SER A 102 38.17 -23.84 -50.26
C SER A 102 37.90 -23.83 -51.77
N PRO A 103 36.68 -23.44 -52.18
CA PRO A 103 36.48 -22.68 -53.39
C PRO A 103 36.12 -21.22 -53.08
N THR A 104 36.92 -20.38 -53.70
CA THR A 104 36.73 -18.96 -54.03
C THR A 104 35.27 -18.56 -54.27
N ILE A 105 34.77 -17.58 -53.50
CA ILE A 105 33.59 -16.78 -53.86
C ILE A 105 33.99 -15.31 -53.89
N HIS A 106 33.57 -14.68 -54.99
CA HIS A 106 33.79 -13.30 -55.37
C HIS A 106 33.25 -12.32 -54.34
N ALA A 107 34.00 -11.23 -54.17
CA ALA A 107 33.60 -10.04 -53.45
C ALA A 107 32.47 -9.31 -54.22
N GLU A 108 31.31 -9.20 -53.60
CA GLU A 108 30.34 -8.14 -53.88
C GLU A 108 30.29 -7.19 -52.69
N GLU A 109 30.51 -5.91 -53.00
CA GLU A 109 30.38 -4.76 -52.12
C GLU A 109 28.92 -4.62 -51.64
N GLY A 110 28.68 -5.00 -50.38
CA GLY A 110 27.45 -4.72 -49.65
C GLY A 110 27.67 -3.62 -48.62
N VAL A 111 26.93 -2.53 -48.80
CA VAL A 111 26.83 -1.34 -47.95
C VAL A 111 26.70 -1.74 -46.47
N ARG A 112 27.73 -1.41 -45.66
CA ARG A 112 27.62 -1.39 -44.20
C ARG A 112 26.84 -0.13 -43.80
N GLU A 113 25.58 -0.31 -43.44
CA GLU A 113 24.88 0.64 -42.58
C GLU A 113 25.67 0.80 -41.28
N SER A 114 26.19 2.00 -41.08
CA SER A 114 26.78 2.41 -39.82
C SER A 114 25.69 2.48 -38.76
N SER A 115 25.58 1.44 -37.94
CA SER A 115 24.89 1.52 -36.65
C SER A 115 25.61 2.56 -35.80
N GLU A 116 25.08 3.79 -35.74
CA GLU A 116 25.48 4.76 -34.73
C GLU A 116 25.15 4.15 -33.35
N PRO A 117 26.12 4.03 -32.43
CA PRO A 117 25.86 3.42 -31.14
C PRO A 117 24.97 4.35 -30.30
N ILE A 118 23.90 3.78 -29.73
CA ILE A 118 22.94 4.39 -28.80
C ILE A 118 23.65 4.69 -27.47
N VAL A 119 24.65 5.59 -27.47
CA VAL A 119 25.45 5.93 -26.28
C VAL A 119 25.05 7.30 -25.72
N HIS A 120 24.36 8.11 -26.52
CA HIS A 120 24.11 9.51 -26.16
C HIS A 120 23.10 9.77 -25.03
N PRO A 121 21.99 9.01 -24.82
CA PRO A 121 21.01 9.37 -23.79
C PRO A 121 21.40 8.97 -22.36
N LEU A 122 22.24 7.95 -22.15
CA LEU A 122 22.57 7.50 -20.79
C LEU A 122 23.55 8.43 -20.07
N SER A 123 24.41 9.11 -20.83
CA SER A 123 25.46 9.97 -20.26
C SER A 123 24.92 11.11 -19.39
N HIS A 124 23.75 11.66 -19.72
CA HIS A 124 23.11 12.74 -18.97
C HIS A 124 22.49 12.22 -17.66
N ASP A 125 21.76 11.11 -17.75
CA ASP A 125 21.12 10.46 -16.59
C ASP A 125 22.16 9.98 -15.58
N VAL A 126 23.30 9.47 -16.06
CA VAL A 126 24.42 9.04 -15.22
C VAL A 126 24.96 10.21 -14.39
N LEU A 127 25.16 11.37 -15.02
CA LEU A 127 25.67 12.56 -14.35
C LEU A 127 24.65 13.14 -13.34
N LEU A 128 23.36 13.13 -13.67
CA LEU A 128 22.29 13.58 -12.76
C LEU A 128 22.16 12.69 -11.53
N VAL A 129 22.18 11.37 -11.71
CA VAL A 129 22.09 10.42 -10.58
C VAL A 129 23.29 10.55 -9.65
N VAL A 130 24.49 10.70 -10.20
CA VAL A 130 25.72 10.92 -9.42
C VAL A 130 25.67 12.27 -8.70
N ALA A 131 25.22 13.34 -9.35
CA ALA A 131 25.11 14.66 -8.73
C ALA A 131 24.06 14.70 -7.61
N ALA A 132 22.87 14.14 -7.84
CA ALA A 132 21.75 14.13 -6.88
C ALA A 132 22.08 13.33 -5.60
N ASN A 133 22.97 12.34 -5.70
CA ASN A 133 23.36 11.50 -4.55
C ASN A 133 24.66 11.98 -3.89
N GLY A 134 25.20 13.14 -4.27
CA GLY A 134 26.43 13.67 -3.67
C GLY A 134 27.70 12.94 -4.09
N GLY A 135 27.70 12.34 -5.29
CA GLY A 135 28.85 11.69 -5.91
C GLY A 135 28.67 10.19 -6.17
N TRP A 136 29.76 9.53 -6.57
CA TRP A 136 29.80 8.09 -6.82
C TRP A 136 29.76 7.32 -5.49
N ASN A 137 28.58 6.89 -5.08
CA ASN A 137 28.35 6.07 -3.88
C ASN A 137 27.41 4.89 -4.16
N ALA A 138 27.20 4.02 -3.18
CA ALA A 138 26.37 2.82 -3.33
C ALA A 138 24.92 3.15 -3.75
N THR A 139 24.37 4.27 -3.29
CA THR A 139 23.03 4.73 -3.67
C THR A 139 23.00 5.19 -5.13
N ALA A 140 24.00 5.95 -5.57
CA ALA A 140 24.16 6.33 -6.98
C ALA A 140 24.34 5.08 -7.86
N MET A 141 25.21 4.14 -7.49
CA MET A 141 25.44 2.90 -8.25
C MET A 141 24.19 2.02 -8.34
N ARG A 142 23.43 1.90 -7.25
CA ARG A 142 22.15 1.17 -7.25
C ARG A 142 21.13 1.84 -8.19
N ARG A 143 21.04 3.17 -8.16
CA ARG A 143 20.17 3.94 -9.07
C ARG A 143 20.61 3.83 -10.52
N LEU A 144 21.91 3.88 -10.81
CA LEU A 144 22.44 3.68 -12.15
C LEU A 144 22.17 2.27 -12.67
N ALA A 145 22.30 1.25 -11.82
CA ALA A 145 21.97 -0.12 -12.18
C ALA A 145 20.47 -0.28 -12.48
N MET A 146 19.60 0.30 -11.65
CA MET A 146 18.17 0.33 -11.92
C MET A 146 17.82 1.08 -13.21
N LEU A 147 18.48 2.21 -13.48
CA LEU A 147 18.25 3.02 -14.68
C LEU A 147 18.76 2.32 -15.96
N ALA A 148 19.86 1.57 -15.85
CA ALA A 148 20.37 0.72 -16.93
C ALA A 148 19.42 -0.45 -17.22
N HIS A 149 18.94 -1.14 -16.18
CA HIS A 149 17.95 -2.21 -16.33
C HIS A 149 16.62 -1.69 -16.90
N ALA A 150 16.14 -0.53 -16.46
CA ALA A 150 14.94 0.12 -17.00
C ALA A 150 15.08 0.51 -18.48
N ARG A 151 16.30 0.56 -19.01
CA ARG A 151 16.63 0.84 -20.42
C ARG A 151 16.98 -0.42 -21.21
N GLY A 152 16.84 -1.62 -20.62
CA GLY A 152 17.17 -2.88 -21.27
C GLY A 152 18.68 -3.16 -21.40
N ILE A 153 19.53 -2.46 -20.64
CA ILE A 153 20.98 -2.68 -20.64
C ILE A 153 21.29 -3.82 -19.68
N ALA A 154 22.01 -4.84 -20.15
CA ALA A 154 22.35 -6.00 -19.33
C ALA A 154 23.37 -5.62 -18.24
N SER A 155 23.32 -6.26 -17.07
CA SER A 155 24.13 -5.86 -15.91
C SER A 155 25.65 -5.87 -16.17
N HIS A 156 26.11 -6.71 -17.09
CA HIS A 156 27.52 -6.82 -17.47
C HIS A 156 28.00 -5.71 -18.42
N GLU A 157 27.09 -4.99 -19.08
CA GLU A 157 27.38 -3.88 -19.99
C GLU A 157 27.47 -2.53 -19.24
N ILE A 158 26.91 -2.46 -18.03
CA ILE A 158 26.89 -1.25 -17.18
C ILE A 158 28.30 -0.67 -16.94
N PRO A 159 29.34 -1.48 -16.62
CA PRO A 159 30.70 -0.96 -16.44
C PRO A 159 31.25 -0.31 -17.72
N GLU A 160 30.95 -0.87 -18.89
CA GLU A 160 31.40 -0.36 -20.18
C GLU A 160 30.71 0.99 -20.49
N VAL A 161 29.40 1.08 -20.28
CA VAL A 161 28.64 2.33 -20.45
C VAL A 161 29.13 3.41 -19.49
N ILE A 162 29.33 3.09 -18.21
CA ILE A 162 29.88 4.04 -17.22
C ILE A 162 31.30 4.47 -17.61
N SER A 163 32.14 3.54 -18.07
CA SER A 163 33.51 3.85 -18.50
C SER A 163 33.53 4.78 -19.72
N SER A 164 32.59 4.62 -20.66
CA SER A 164 32.46 5.46 -21.84
C SER A 164 32.07 6.91 -21.49
N VAL A 165 31.23 7.10 -20.47
CA VAL A 165 30.83 8.41 -19.93
C VAL A 165 31.99 9.08 -19.20
N LEU A 166 32.74 8.32 -18.40
CA LEU A 166 33.90 8.81 -17.65
C LEU A 166 35.11 9.10 -18.53
N ALA A 167 35.25 8.44 -19.68
CA ALA A 167 36.35 8.64 -20.61
C ALA A 167 36.22 9.92 -21.46
N ASN A 168 35.02 10.52 -21.58
CA ASN A 168 34.77 11.67 -22.46
C ASN A 168 34.00 12.87 -21.82
N PRO A 169 34.33 13.34 -20.59
CA PRO A 169 33.54 14.37 -19.91
C PRO A 169 33.59 15.76 -20.57
N MET A 170 34.61 16.07 -21.38
CA MET A 170 34.83 17.44 -21.93
C MET A 170 34.14 17.73 -23.28
N ARG A 171 33.68 16.72 -24.03
CA ARG A 171 33.00 16.98 -25.32
C ARG A 171 31.54 17.41 -25.17
N SER A 172 30.87 17.00 -24.09
CA SER A 172 29.45 17.33 -23.85
C SER A 172 29.24 18.76 -23.35
N ALA A 173 30.12 19.28 -22.50
CA ALA A 173 30.00 20.65 -21.96
C ALA A 173 30.25 21.75 -23.03
N THR A 174 31.11 21.47 -24.01
CA THR A 174 31.48 22.44 -25.06
C THR A 174 30.41 22.59 -26.15
N ARG A 175 29.47 21.63 -26.26
CA ARG A 175 28.38 21.66 -27.25
C ARG A 175 27.11 22.37 -26.73
N ILE A 176 26.88 22.33 -25.42
CA ILE A 176 25.78 23.06 -24.75
C ILE A 176 26.07 24.58 -24.77
N ALA A 177 27.33 24.99 -24.64
CA ALA A 177 27.71 26.41 -24.74
C ALA A 177 27.62 27.01 -26.16
N ARG A 178 27.39 26.20 -27.21
CA ARG A 178 27.37 26.65 -28.62
C ARG A 178 26.00 26.56 -29.30
N SER A 179 24.96 26.14 -28.59
CA SER A 179 23.60 25.94 -29.13
C SER A 179 22.56 26.87 -28.48
N ALA A 180 22.92 28.14 -28.30
CA ALA A 180 21.94 29.20 -28.03
C ALA A 180 21.79 30.05 -29.31
N PRO A 181 20.60 30.11 -29.94
CA PRO A 181 20.37 31.03 -31.04
C PRO A 181 20.29 32.47 -30.51
N ALA A 182 21.05 33.38 -31.15
CA ALA A 182 20.95 34.80 -30.94
C ALA A 182 19.55 35.27 -31.40
N SER A 183 18.71 35.67 -30.44
CA SER A 183 17.45 36.36 -30.70
C SER A 183 17.70 37.86 -30.62
N ASP A 184 17.64 38.52 -31.77
CA ASP A 184 17.46 39.97 -31.87
C ASP A 184 16.14 40.35 -31.19
N ALA A 185 16.20 41.26 -30.23
CA ALA A 185 15.02 41.92 -29.69
C ALA A 185 15.36 43.36 -29.31
N GLU A 186 14.58 44.27 -29.89
CA GLU A 186 14.67 45.71 -29.83
C GLU A 186 14.68 46.27 -28.41
N THR A 187 15.56 47.25 -28.23
CA THR A 187 15.61 48.18 -27.10
C THR A 187 14.31 49.00 -27.00
N THR A 188 13.62 48.87 -25.87
CA THR A 188 12.76 49.93 -25.32
C THR A 188 13.25 50.28 -23.91
N GLU A 189 13.54 51.56 -23.74
CA GLU A 189 14.15 52.17 -22.57
C GLU A 189 13.15 52.50 -21.44
N SER A 190 13.72 52.53 -20.23
CA SER A 190 13.40 53.36 -19.05
C SER A 190 12.55 52.77 -17.91
N PRO A 191 12.74 53.23 -16.64
CA PRO A 191 13.93 53.85 -16.03
C PRO A 191 14.38 53.19 -14.72
N ARG A 192 15.69 53.35 -14.44
CA ARG A 192 16.37 53.02 -13.19
C ARG A 192 16.07 54.05 -12.10
N ILE A 193 15.83 53.56 -10.89
CA ILE A 193 16.09 54.21 -9.59
C ILE A 193 16.95 53.15 -8.85
N GLY A 194 18.27 53.26 -8.72
CA GLY A 194 19.02 54.18 -7.84
C GLY A 194 18.83 53.75 -6.38
N SER A 195 19.80 53.38 -5.54
CA SER A 195 21.26 53.27 -5.57
C SER A 195 21.70 52.96 -4.11
N VAL A 196 22.97 52.59 -3.93
CA VAL A 196 23.83 52.80 -2.73
C VAL A 196 24.09 51.61 -1.78
N LEU A 197 25.16 50.88 -2.14
CA LEU A 197 26.44 50.69 -1.41
C LEU A 197 26.46 50.24 0.07
N ALA A 198 27.13 49.11 0.33
CA ALA A 198 28.47 49.00 0.94
C ALA A 198 28.73 47.52 1.33
N ALA A 199 29.56 46.74 0.62
CA ALA A 199 31.03 46.69 0.72
C ALA A 199 31.58 46.31 2.11
N SER A 200 31.92 45.03 2.30
CA SER A 200 33.15 44.63 3.00
C SER A 200 33.59 43.22 2.59
N HIS A 201 34.65 43.16 1.80
CA HIS A 201 35.50 41.98 1.62
C HIS A 201 36.32 41.73 2.90
N ILE A 202 36.32 40.49 3.41
CA ILE A 202 37.45 39.90 4.12
C ILE A 202 37.55 38.45 3.66
N GLY A 203 38.63 38.11 2.95
CA GLY A 203 39.05 36.73 2.75
C GLY A 203 39.94 36.28 3.91
N LEU A 204 39.89 34.98 4.24
CA LEU A 204 41.09 34.17 4.53
C LEU A 204 40.72 32.71 4.77
N ALA A 205 41.64 31.87 4.32
CA ALA A 205 41.61 30.43 4.29
C ALA A 205 41.76 29.76 5.67
N GLY A 206 41.28 28.51 5.74
CA GLY A 206 41.90 27.44 6.51
C GLY A 206 41.39 27.23 7.94
N LYS A 207 40.68 26.11 8.17
CA LYS A 207 41.14 24.97 8.99
C LYS A 207 40.03 23.93 9.13
N ALA A 208 40.31 22.73 8.63
CA ALA A 208 39.68 21.51 9.12
C ALA A 208 39.99 21.34 10.60
N SER A 209 39.00 20.97 11.43
CA SER A 209 39.13 19.90 12.44
C SER A 209 37.86 19.72 13.28
N ILE A 210 37.51 18.44 13.46
CA ILE A 210 36.91 17.81 14.65
C ILE A 210 35.43 18.15 14.97
N GLY A 211 34.55 17.23 14.59
CA GLY A 211 33.17 17.19 15.07
C GLY A 211 32.35 15.97 14.64
N ALA A 212 32.98 14.81 14.40
CA ALA A 212 32.28 13.56 14.04
C ALA A 212 32.86 12.36 14.80
N ARG A 213 32.80 12.43 16.13
CA ARG A 213 32.98 11.29 17.03
C ARG A 213 31.98 11.45 18.15
N LEU A 214 30.87 10.70 18.13
CA LEU A 214 30.07 10.27 19.30
C LEU A 214 28.71 9.63 18.91
N ALA A 215 28.36 9.50 17.63
CA ALA A 215 27.17 8.75 17.21
C ALA A 215 27.24 7.20 17.35
N PRO A 216 28.40 6.50 17.37
CA PRO A 216 28.40 5.03 17.44
C PRO A 216 28.15 4.44 18.84
N TRP A 217 28.28 5.23 19.92
CA TRP A 217 28.27 4.68 21.28
C TRP A 217 26.87 4.36 21.83
N VAL A 218 25.82 4.99 21.31
CA VAL A 218 24.43 4.82 21.80
C VAL A 218 23.74 3.59 21.19
N ILE A 219 24.07 3.22 19.95
CA ILE A 219 23.52 2.03 19.29
C ILE A 219 24.23 0.75 19.79
N GLY A 220 25.54 0.85 20.10
CA GLY A 220 26.31 -0.25 20.69
C GLY A 220 25.91 -0.60 22.12
N SER A 221 25.39 0.35 22.91
CA SER A 221 24.98 0.09 24.30
C SER A 221 23.58 -0.54 24.40
N ILE A 222 22.67 -0.23 23.48
CA ILE A 222 21.32 -0.85 23.42
C ILE A 222 21.40 -2.31 22.93
N THR A 223 22.30 -2.60 21.99
CA THR A 223 22.55 -3.97 21.52
C THR A 223 23.30 -4.81 22.56
N LEU A 224 24.27 -4.23 23.30
CA LEU A 224 24.98 -4.93 24.36
C LEU A 224 24.06 -5.30 25.55
N VAL A 225 23.15 -4.41 25.96
CA VAL A 225 22.18 -4.70 27.03
C VAL A 225 21.18 -5.80 26.60
N SER A 226 20.77 -5.80 25.33
CA SER A 226 19.89 -6.83 24.78
C SER A 226 20.59 -8.19 24.65
N LEU A 227 21.88 -8.20 24.28
CA LEU A 227 22.70 -9.42 24.22
C LEU A 227 23.01 -9.99 25.60
N VAL A 228 23.23 -9.13 26.61
CA VAL A 228 23.43 -9.56 28.00
C VAL A 228 22.12 -10.13 28.59
N LEU A 229 20.95 -9.56 28.28
CA LEU A 229 19.65 -10.10 28.71
C LEU A 229 19.32 -11.44 28.03
N ILE A 230 19.67 -11.62 26.76
CA ILE A 230 19.51 -12.89 26.03
C ILE A 230 20.50 -13.94 26.55
N TRP A 231 21.74 -13.57 26.86
CA TRP A 231 22.74 -14.46 27.44
C TRP A 231 22.40 -14.90 28.87
N VAL A 232 21.85 -14.00 29.71
CA VAL A 232 21.34 -14.32 31.06
C VAL A 232 20.15 -15.28 30.98
N ARG A 233 19.29 -15.16 29.96
CA ARG A 233 18.13 -16.05 29.76
C ARG A 233 18.50 -17.43 29.19
N LEU A 234 19.60 -17.52 28.43
CA LEU A 234 20.12 -18.78 27.88
C LEU A 234 21.02 -19.55 28.86
N THR A 235 21.62 -18.86 29.85
CA THR A 235 22.47 -19.50 30.87
C THR A 235 21.70 -19.89 32.14
N SER A 236 20.46 -19.39 32.33
CA SER A 236 19.64 -19.71 33.49
C SER A 236 18.77 -20.97 33.34
N SER A 237 18.78 -21.68 32.21
CA SER A 237 17.91 -22.84 31.99
C SER A 237 18.46 -24.20 32.43
N ASP A 238 19.69 -24.27 32.96
CA ASP A 238 20.33 -25.56 33.32
C ASP A 238 20.73 -25.71 34.80
N ALA A 239 20.30 -24.80 35.69
CA ALA A 239 20.77 -24.80 37.09
C ALA A 239 19.80 -25.38 38.14
N ASP A 240 18.52 -25.63 37.85
CA ASP A 240 17.54 -25.97 38.91
C ASP A 240 16.95 -27.38 38.90
N GLN A 241 17.55 -28.34 38.19
CA GLN A 241 17.04 -29.72 38.13
C GLN A 241 17.91 -30.79 38.81
N ARG A 242 18.64 -30.44 39.88
CA ARG A 242 19.25 -31.43 40.79
C ARG A 242 19.23 -30.97 42.25
N ARG A 243 18.11 -31.19 42.95
CA ARG A 243 18.12 -31.34 44.42
C ARG A 243 17.06 -32.34 44.89
N ASN A 244 17.54 -33.56 45.09
CA ASN A 244 17.18 -34.57 46.09
C ASN A 244 15.72 -34.66 46.58
N VAL A 245 15.07 -35.73 46.13
CA VAL A 245 14.08 -36.49 46.91
C VAL A 245 14.80 -37.17 48.08
N PRO A 246 14.22 -37.15 49.29
CA PRO A 246 14.29 -38.33 50.16
C PRO A 246 12.89 -38.80 50.54
N ASP A 247 12.62 -40.05 50.19
CA ASP A 247 11.55 -40.87 50.74
C ASP A 247 11.80 -41.17 52.23
N GLY A 248 10.70 -41.28 52.98
CA GLY A 248 10.57 -42.41 53.91
C GLY A 248 10.70 -42.15 55.41
N ALA A 249 9.54 -41.92 56.03
CA ALA A 249 8.99 -42.70 57.15
C ALA A 249 9.32 -42.37 58.63
N THR A 250 8.21 -42.46 59.39
CA THR A 250 8.00 -42.88 60.79
C THR A 250 8.05 -41.89 61.97
N ALA A 251 6.85 -41.80 62.59
CA ALA A 251 6.55 -41.94 64.03
C ALA A 251 6.18 -40.68 64.85
N ALA A 252 4.93 -40.75 65.38
CA ALA A 252 4.39 -40.26 66.66
C ALA A 252 4.75 -38.83 67.13
N THR A 253 3.80 -37.99 67.59
CA THR A 253 3.00 -38.20 68.80
C THR A 253 1.90 -37.13 68.88
N SER A 254 0.78 -37.50 69.51
CA SER A 254 -0.41 -36.74 69.92
C SER A 254 -0.19 -35.31 70.44
N GLU A 255 -1.12 -34.38 70.15
CA GLU A 255 -1.81 -33.61 71.20
C GLU A 255 -3.04 -32.82 70.70
N SER A 256 -4.18 -33.11 71.38
CA SER A 256 -5.33 -32.25 71.73
C SER A 256 -6.01 -31.33 70.72
N ALA A 257 -7.28 -31.64 70.49
CA ALA A 257 -8.36 -30.79 69.98
C ALA A 257 -8.56 -29.48 70.81
N PRO A 258 -9.32 -28.50 70.29
CA PRO A 258 -10.77 -28.58 70.53
C PRO A 258 -11.67 -28.14 69.36
N SER A 259 -12.81 -28.83 69.32
CA SER A 259 -14.16 -28.33 69.03
C SER A 259 -14.45 -27.67 67.67
N GLN A 260 -15.05 -28.49 66.81
CA GLN A 260 -15.74 -28.15 65.57
C GLN A 260 -16.90 -27.17 65.78
N ALA A 261 -17.03 -26.21 64.88
CA ALA A 261 -18.31 -25.65 64.44
C ALA A 261 -18.62 -26.24 63.04
N PRO A 262 -19.89 -26.50 62.69
CA PRO A 262 -20.23 -27.20 61.45
C PRO A 262 -19.98 -26.28 60.24
N THR A 263 -18.86 -26.51 59.55
CA THR A 263 -18.62 -25.95 58.21
C THR A 263 -19.63 -26.61 57.27
N ALA A 264 -20.62 -25.84 56.81
CA ALA A 264 -21.52 -26.28 55.76
C ALA A 264 -20.68 -26.69 54.54
N SER A 265 -20.70 -27.97 54.18
CA SER A 265 -20.14 -28.46 52.93
C SER A 265 -20.89 -27.77 51.79
N VAL A 266 -20.29 -26.72 51.22
CA VAL A 266 -20.69 -26.17 49.94
C VAL A 266 -20.47 -27.28 48.93
N ILE A 267 -21.55 -27.93 48.50
CA ILE A 267 -21.52 -28.90 47.40
C ILE A 267 -20.94 -28.15 46.20
N PRO A 268 -19.84 -28.61 45.58
CA PRO A 268 -19.30 -27.96 44.41
C PRO A 268 -20.38 -27.95 43.34
N GLU A 269 -20.80 -26.75 42.95
CA GLU A 269 -21.81 -26.52 41.92
C GLU A 269 -21.33 -27.20 40.64
N THR A 270 -21.98 -28.30 40.25
CA THR A 270 -21.64 -29.06 39.05
C THR A 270 -21.85 -28.16 37.83
N ILE A 271 -20.77 -27.82 37.15
CA ILE A 271 -20.82 -27.01 35.92
C ILE A 271 -21.72 -27.76 34.92
N PRO A 272 -22.83 -27.16 34.45
CA PRO A 272 -23.71 -27.82 33.50
C PRO A 272 -22.94 -28.11 32.21
N THR A 273 -23.05 -29.35 31.72
CA THR A 273 -22.32 -29.83 30.54
C THR A 273 -22.73 -29.12 29.24
N ARG A 274 -23.87 -28.42 29.25
CA ARG A 274 -24.30 -27.55 28.16
C ARG A 274 -24.83 -26.24 28.73
N MET A 275 -24.27 -25.14 28.26
CA MET A 275 -24.69 -23.78 28.59
C MET A 275 -25.52 -23.26 27.41
N THR A 276 -26.59 -22.51 27.66
CA THR A 276 -27.28 -21.81 26.58
C THR A 276 -26.47 -20.58 26.18
N PRO A 277 -26.61 -20.04 24.96
CA PRO A 277 -25.85 -18.86 24.52
C PRO A 277 -26.05 -17.65 25.43
N ARG A 278 -27.28 -17.48 25.94
CA ARG A 278 -27.61 -16.40 26.90
C ARG A 278 -26.95 -16.63 28.26
N ASP A 279 -26.92 -17.87 28.74
CA ASP A 279 -26.23 -18.22 29.98
C ASP A 279 -24.72 -18.03 29.84
N ALA A 280 -24.16 -18.35 28.67
CA ALA A 280 -22.76 -18.13 28.32
C ALA A 280 -22.40 -16.64 28.32
N THR A 281 -23.17 -15.79 27.65
CA THR A 281 -23.01 -14.33 27.69
C THR A 281 -23.06 -13.82 29.13
N ARG A 282 -24.08 -14.21 29.90
CA ARG A 282 -24.22 -13.82 31.31
C ARG A 282 -23.02 -14.28 32.13
N ARG A 283 -22.50 -15.49 31.88
CA ARG A 283 -21.36 -16.04 32.61
C ARG A 283 -20.07 -15.29 32.29
N ILE A 284 -19.81 -14.94 31.04
CA ILE A 284 -18.64 -14.15 30.64
C ILE A 284 -18.69 -12.76 31.30
N SER A 285 -19.84 -12.08 31.26
CA SER A 285 -20.01 -10.79 31.93
C SER A 285 -19.86 -10.89 33.45
N GLN A 286 -20.35 -11.96 34.08
CA GLN A 286 -20.13 -12.21 35.52
C GLN A 286 -18.65 -12.35 35.86
N LEU A 287 -17.90 -13.14 35.08
CA LEU A 287 -16.46 -13.33 35.27
C LEU A 287 -15.69 -12.02 35.08
N ALA A 288 -16.12 -11.16 34.16
CA ALA A 288 -15.56 -9.82 33.96
C ALA A 288 -15.87 -8.86 35.11
N SER A 289 -17.04 -8.99 35.76
CA SER A 289 -17.41 -8.15 36.90
C SER A 289 -16.82 -8.59 38.25
N ASP A 290 -16.38 -9.85 38.38
CA ASP A 290 -15.81 -10.37 39.63
C ASP A 290 -14.38 -9.86 39.83
N ASN A 291 -14.14 -9.09 40.90
CA ASN A 291 -12.84 -8.50 41.23
C ASN A 291 -11.78 -9.53 41.71
N ARG A 292 -12.11 -10.82 41.77
CA ARG A 292 -11.16 -11.87 42.16
C ARG A 292 -10.06 -12.07 41.11
N VAL A 293 -8.89 -12.51 41.57
CA VAL A 293 -7.79 -12.93 40.71
C VAL A 293 -8.27 -14.09 39.84
N PHE A 294 -8.12 -13.97 38.52
CA PHE A 294 -8.56 -14.98 37.56
C PHE A 294 -7.65 -16.22 37.68
N GLY A 295 -8.16 -17.31 38.27
CA GLY A 295 -7.45 -18.57 38.45
C GLY A 295 -7.85 -19.63 37.42
N ASP A 296 -7.36 -20.86 37.62
CA ASP A 296 -7.62 -21.99 36.72
C ASP A 296 -9.11 -22.39 36.67
N ALA A 297 -9.83 -22.23 37.79
CA ALA A 297 -11.26 -22.52 37.87
C ALA A 297 -12.08 -21.53 37.05
N GLU A 298 -11.78 -20.23 37.17
CA GLU A 298 -12.39 -19.17 36.37
C GLU A 298 -12.06 -19.32 34.89
N LEU A 299 -10.82 -19.68 34.55
CA LEU A 299 -10.40 -19.94 33.18
C LEU A 299 -11.14 -21.13 32.56
N THR A 300 -11.39 -22.20 33.34
CA THR A 300 -12.16 -23.36 32.89
C THR A 300 -13.62 -22.97 32.61
N GLN A 301 -14.23 -22.20 33.51
CA GLN A 301 -15.60 -21.71 33.33
C GLN A 301 -15.70 -20.74 32.15
N PHE A 302 -14.71 -19.87 31.98
CA PHE A 302 -14.60 -18.98 30.83
C PHE A 302 -14.51 -19.75 29.53
N ARG A 303 -13.67 -20.80 29.48
CA ARG A 303 -13.55 -21.69 28.33
C ARG A 303 -14.90 -22.30 27.95
N THR A 304 -15.59 -22.94 28.90
CA THR A 304 -16.90 -23.55 28.63
C THR A 304 -17.94 -22.52 28.16
N ALA A 305 -17.96 -21.33 28.77
CA ALA A 305 -18.87 -20.27 28.37
C ALA A 305 -18.53 -19.74 26.96
N TYR A 306 -17.27 -19.45 26.68
CA TYR A 306 -16.83 -18.94 25.38
C TYR A 306 -17.02 -19.95 24.24
N GLU A 307 -16.74 -21.24 24.49
CA GLU A 307 -17.00 -22.31 23.50
C GLU A 307 -18.49 -22.44 23.17
N SER A 308 -19.37 -22.31 24.16
CA SER A 308 -20.82 -22.32 23.93
C SER A 308 -21.29 -21.06 23.18
N PHE A 309 -20.81 -19.88 23.60
CA PHE A 309 -21.10 -18.61 22.94
C PHE A 309 -20.67 -18.61 21.47
N SER A 310 -19.43 -19.03 21.18
CA SER A 310 -18.85 -18.99 19.84
C SER A 310 -19.49 -19.98 18.85
N ARG A 311 -20.17 -21.04 19.30
CA ARG A 311 -20.89 -21.97 18.42
C ARG A 311 -22.27 -21.49 18.01
N GLU A 312 -22.89 -20.60 18.79
CA GLU A 312 -24.30 -20.22 18.64
C GLU A 312 -24.49 -18.69 18.56
N TRP A 313 -23.42 -17.96 18.25
CA TRP A 313 -23.40 -16.49 18.28
C TRP A 313 -24.41 -15.83 17.33
N THR A 314 -24.75 -16.46 16.21
CA THR A 314 -25.74 -15.95 15.22
C THR A 314 -27.16 -15.84 15.78
N SER A 315 -27.44 -16.49 16.92
CA SER A 315 -28.74 -16.41 17.60
C SER A 315 -28.83 -15.24 18.59
N LEU A 316 -27.72 -14.55 18.83
CA LEU A 316 -27.61 -13.46 19.80
C LEU A 316 -27.87 -12.11 19.13
N SER A 317 -28.38 -11.15 19.91
CA SER A 317 -28.52 -9.78 19.41
C SER A 317 -27.18 -9.05 19.39
N ALA A 318 -27.06 -8.00 18.57
CA ALA A 318 -25.87 -7.15 18.52
C ALA A 318 -25.47 -6.62 19.92
N ASP A 319 -26.44 -6.21 20.75
CA ASP A 319 -26.20 -5.77 22.13
C ASP A 319 -25.55 -6.86 23.01
N GLN A 320 -25.94 -8.13 22.81
CA GLN A 320 -25.37 -9.25 23.57
C GLN A 320 -23.94 -9.55 23.14
N ILE A 321 -23.66 -9.46 21.84
CA ILE A 321 -22.31 -9.61 21.28
C ILE A 321 -21.41 -8.47 21.80
N GLY A 322 -21.90 -7.22 21.75
CA GLY A 322 -21.21 -6.06 22.30
C GLY A 322 -20.88 -6.22 23.79
N ALA A 323 -21.85 -6.65 24.59
CA ALA A 323 -21.64 -6.90 26.02
C ALA A 323 -20.61 -8.01 26.31
N VAL A 324 -20.50 -9.02 25.45
CA VAL A 324 -19.43 -10.02 25.55
C VAL A 324 -18.09 -9.40 25.22
N HIS A 325 -17.96 -8.59 24.16
CA HIS A 325 -16.70 -7.93 23.83
C HIS A 325 -16.21 -6.98 24.92
N ASP A 326 -17.10 -6.19 25.51
CA ASP A 326 -16.78 -5.32 26.65
C ASP A 326 -16.29 -6.14 27.85
N ALA A 327 -16.94 -7.27 28.12
CA ALA A 327 -16.52 -8.20 29.17
C ALA A 327 -15.16 -8.84 28.89
N LEU A 328 -14.87 -9.20 27.63
CA LEU A 328 -13.56 -9.72 27.22
C LEU A 328 -12.46 -8.66 27.38
N LEU A 329 -12.75 -7.40 27.04
CA LEU A 329 -11.81 -6.31 27.22
C LEU A 329 -11.50 -6.07 28.69
N GLU A 330 -12.52 -6.01 29.53
CA GLU A 330 -12.35 -5.87 30.98
C GLU A 330 -11.53 -7.03 31.56
N LEU A 331 -11.79 -8.27 31.12
CA LEU A 331 -11.00 -9.44 31.52
C LEU A 331 -9.52 -9.30 31.11
N LEU A 332 -9.23 -8.81 29.90
CA LEU A 332 -7.86 -8.60 29.42
C LEU A 332 -7.16 -7.45 30.17
N TYR A 333 -7.83 -6.33 30.39
CA TYR A 333 -7.27 -5.22 31.16
C TYR A 333 -6.98 -5.62 32.61
N ARG A 334 -7.91 -6.32 33.26
CA ARG A 334 -7.74 -6.80 34.63
C ARG A 334 -6.58 -7.78 34.77
N ASN A 335 -6.38 -8.63 33.77
CA ASN A 335 -5.30 -9.62 33.75
C ASN A 335 -4.02 -9.12 33.08
N SER A 336 -3.94 -7.85 32.65
CA SER A 336 -2.75 -7.29 31.99
C SER A 336 -1.48 -7.34 32.85
N ALA A 337 -1.62 -7.26 34.17
CA ALA A 337 -0.52 -7.38 35.13
C ALA A 337 0.02 -8.81 35.26
N ASN A 338 -0.77 -9.83 34.85
CA ASN A 338 -0.36 -11.23 34.81
C ASN A 338 -0.40 -11.74 33.36
N PRO A 339 0.70 -11.60 32.59
CA PRO A 339 0.72 -11.92 31.17
C PRO A 339 0.37 -13.40 30.89
N GLY A 340 0.62 -14.31 31.83
CA GLY A 340 0.22 -15.72 31.69
C GLY A 340 -1.30 -15.90 31.63
N ASN A 341 -2.04 -15.20 32.49
CA ASN A 341 -3.51 -15.25 32.51
C ASN A 341 -4.11 -14.60 31.26
N ALA A 342 -3.61 -13.42 30.88
CA ALA A 342 -4.05 -12.74 29.67
C ALA A 342 -3.80 -13.61 28.43
N GLN A 343 -2.63 -14.25 28.36
CA GLN A 343 -2.31 -15.18 27.26
C GLN A 343 -3.25 -16.40 27.26
N ALA A 344 -3.57 -16.96 28.42
CA ALA A 344 -4.48 -18.09 28.55
C ALA A 344 -5.92 -17.74 28.13
N ILE A 345 -6.39 -16.53 28.45
CA ILE A 345 -7.68 -16.00 27.96
C ILE A 345 -7.65 -15.90 26.43
N LEU A 346 -6.60 -15.29 25.86
CA LEU A 346 -6.46 -15.20 24.41
C LEU A 346 -6.30 -16.59 23.74
N ASP A 347 -5.72 -17.58 24.42
CA ASP A 347 -5.63 -18.96 23.93
C ASP A 347 -6.99 -19.66 23.88
N VAL A 348 -7.90 -19.33 24.80
CA VAL A 348 -9.29 -19.79 24.75
C VAL A 348 -10.01 -19.11 23.59
N ILE A 349 -9.90 -17.78 23.46
CA ILE A 349 -10.56 -17.02 22.39
C ILE A 349 -10.05 -17.52 21.02
N GLY A 350 -8.73 -17.66 20.86
CA GLY A 350 -8.10 -18.09 19.60
C GLY A 350 -8.03 -19.61 19.40
N ALA A 351 -8.66 -20.43 20.24
CA ALA A 351 -8.53 -21.89 20.18
C ALA A 351 -9.00 -22.45 18.81
N SER A 352 -10.13 -21.97 18.32
CA SER A 352 -10.69 -22.36 17.02
C SER A 352 -9.82 -21.90 15.84
N MET A 353 -9.08 -20.80 15.97
CA MET A 353 -8.24 -20.25 14.89
C MET A 353 -7.03 -21.14 14.56
N ARG A 354 -6.64 -22.06 15.45
CA ARG A 354 -5.47 -22.93 15.25
C ARG A 354 -5.65 -23.95 14.13
N SER A 355 -6.89 -24.35 13.86
CA SER A 355 -7.21 -25.31 12.80
C SER A 355 -8.55 -24.91 12.20
N PHE A 356 -8.53 -24.61 10.89
CA PHE A 356 -9.75 -24.37 10.14
C PHE A 356 -10.62 -25.64 10.19
N SER A 357 -11.83 -25.51 10.73
CA SER A 357 -12.73 -26.64 10.93
C SER A 357 -13.78 -26.68 9.84
N ASN A 358 -13.92 -27.86 9.24
CA ASN A 358 -14.95 -28.14 8.24
C ASN A 358 -16.24 -28.71 8.87
N GLU A 359 -16.32 -28.71 10.20
CA GLU A 359 -17.56 -29.03 10.90
C GLU A 359 -18.37 -27.75 11.12
N PRO A 360 -19.70 -27.77 10.92
CA PRO A 360 -20.56 -26.59 11.09
C PRO A 360 -20.36 -25.83 12.40
N GLU A 361 -20.22 -26.54 13.53
CA GLU A 361 -20.00 -25.91 14.85
C GLU A 361 -18.60 -25.30 14.97
N GLY A 362 -17.58 -26.01 14.50
CA GLY A 362 -16.20 -25.53 14.53
C GLY A 362 -16.00 -24.33 13.60
N PHE A 363 -16.70 -24.30 12.46
CA PHE A 363 -16.68 -23.19 11.53
C PHE A 363 -17.28 -21.90 12.14
N ARG A 364 -18.44 -21.99 12.82
CA ARG A 364 -19.02 -20.84 13.56
C ARG A 364 -18.06 -20.29 14.60
N ALA A 365 -17.45 -21.20 15.37
CA ALA A 365 -16.49 -20.82 16.39
C ALA A 365 -15.21 -20.20 15.80
N TRP A 366 -14.79 -20.63 14.60
CA TRP A 366 -13.65 -20.04 13.90
C TRP A 366 -13.94 -18.59 13.50
N VAL A 367 -15.08 -18.34 12.83
CA VAL A 367 -15.49 -16.98 12.41
C VAL A 367 -15.62 -16.04 13.60
N MET A 368 -16.29 -16.47 14.68
CA MET A 368 -16.46 -15.66 15.90
C MET A 368 -15.11 -15.29 16.51
N SER A 369 -14.17 -16.23 16.56
CA SER A 369 -12.84 -15.98 17.14
C SER A 369 -11.99 -15.03 16.32
N VAL A 370 -12.04 -15.12 14.98
CA VAL A 370 -11.38 -14.13 14.11
C VAL A 370 -11.98 -12.74 14.37
N ALA A 371 -13.31 -12.63 14.33
CA ALA A 371 -13.99 -11.34 14.51
C ALA A 371 -13.76 -10.73 15.89
N THR A 372 -13.76 -11.55 16.94
CA THR A 372 -13.40 -11.13 18.31
C THR A 372 -11.97 -10.60 18.37
N MET A 373 -11.00 -11.34 17.82
CA MET A 373 -9.59 -10.93 17.83
C MET A 373 -9.36 -9.63 17.04
N SER A 374 -9.99 -9.49 15.87
CA SER A 374 -9.93 -8.24 15.09
C SER A 374 -10.51 -7.06 15.87
N ARG A 375 -11.66 -7.24 16.55
CA ARG A 375 -12.22 -6.20 17.40
C ARG A 375 -11.30 -5.83 18.56
N LEU A 376 -10.63 -6.80 19.17
CA LEU A 376 -9.66 -6.57 20.24
C LEU A 376 -8.40 -5.85 19.73
N SER A 377 -7.92 -6.11 18.52
CA SER A 377 -6.74 -5.41 17.96
C SER A 377 -6.96 -3.93 17.71
N MET A 378 -8.21 -3.47 17.65
CA MET A 378 -8.52 -2.04 17.51
C MET A 378 -8.29 -1.24 18.80
N GLU A 379 -8.09 -1.92 19.94
CA GLU A 379 -8.03 -1.28 21.25
C GLU A 379 -6.64 -0.73 21.55
N ARG A 380 -6.51 0.60 21.43
CA ARG A 380 -5.24 1.34 21.51
C ARG A 380 -4.48 1.22 22.82
N ASN A 381 -5.14 0.81 23.90
CA ASN A 381 -4.57 0.79 25.25
C ASN A 381 -4.17 -0.60 25.72
N LEU A 382 -4.25 -1.64 24.87
CA LEU A 382 -3.79 -2.97 25.26
C LEU A 382 -2.26 -2.98 25.45
N PRO A 383 -1.74 -3.73 26.44
CA PRO A 383 -0.31 -3.97 26.58
C PRO A 383 0.29 -4.55 25.29
N THR A 384 1.49 -4.08 24.90
CA THR A 384 2.16 -4.50 23.65
C THR A 384 2.33 -6.02 23.51
N SER A 385 2.49 -6.76 24.61
CA SER A 385 2.56 -8.22 24.58
C SER A 385 1.24 -8.90 24.22
N ILE A 386 0.11 -8.33 24.65
CA ILE A 386 -1.24 -8.81 24.33
C ILE A 386 -1.55 -8.44 22.88
N ASP A 387 -1.28 -7.20 22.49
CA ASP A 387 -1.47 -6.69 21.13
C ASP A 387 -0.70 -7.52 20.09
N SER A 388 0.60 -7.74 20.31
CA SER A 388 1.42 -8.61 19.45
C SER A 388 0.94 -10.06 19.39
N ALA A 389 0.37 -10.60 20.49
CA ALA A 389 -0.22 -11.93 20.50
C ALA A 389 -1.54 -12.02 19.74
N ILE A 390 -2.34 -10.95 19.73
CA ILE A 390 -3.57 -10.85 18.92
C ILE A 390 -3.18 -10.77 17.44
N ILE A 391 -2.29 -9.85 17.07
CA ILE A 391 -1.81 -9.68 15.69
C ILE A 391 -1.20 -10.99 15.16
N GLY A 392 -0.33 -11.65 15.95
CA GLY A 392 0.28 -12.92 15.54
C GLY A 392 -0.73 -14.03 15.25
N ARG A 393 -1.84 -14.11 16.02
CA ARG A 393 -2.91 -15.09 15.76
C ARG A 393 -3.76 -14.72 14.56
N LEU A 394 -4.08 -13.43 14.38
CA LEU A 394 -4.80 -12.95 13.20
C LEU A 394 -4.00 -13.22 11.92
N THR A 395 -2.71 -12.89 11.90
CA THR A 395 -1.83 -13.19 10.77
C THR A 395 -1.72 -14.70 10.50
N ALA A 396 -1.68 -15.54 11.53
CA ALA A 396 -1.67 -16.99 11.34
C ALA A 396 -2.98 -17.53 10.74
N ALA A 397 -4.13 -16.93 11.09
CA ALA A 397 -5.44 -17.37 10.61
C ALA A 397 -5.82 -16.80 9.23
N LEU A 398 -5.47 -15.54 8.95
CA LEU A 398 -5.89 -14.78 7.76
C LEU A 398 -4.75 -14.49 6.78
N GLY A 399 -3.50 -14.83 7.11
CA GLY A 399 -2.35 -14.52 6.27
C GLY A 399 -2.20 -13.02 6.04
N GLN A 400 -2.06 -12.63 4.77
CA GLN A 400 -1.90 -11.22 4.37
C GLN A 400 -3.17 -10.39 4.61
N ALA A 401 -4.35 -11.02 4.60
CA ALA A 401 -5.63 -10.34 4.80
C ALA A 401 -5.78 -9.77 6.23
N ALA A 402 -4.96 -10.22 7.19
CA ALA A 402 -4.94 -9.67 8.54
C ALA A 402 -4.59 -8.17 8.61
N SER A 403 -3.87 -7.64 7.62
CA SER A 403 -3.46 -6.24 7.59
C SER A 403 -4.62 -5.27 7.29
N GLY A 404 -5.71 -5.77 6.73
CA GLY A 404 -6.90 -4.99 6.35
C GLY A 404 -8.07 -5.15 7.33
N THR A 405 -7.79 -5.40 8.62
CA THR A 405 -8.86 -5.58 9.61
C THR A 405 -9.78 -4.35 9.64
N GLY A 406 -11.08 -4.59 9.42
CA GLY A 406 -12.09 -3.56 9.28
C GLY A 406 -12.35 -2.76 10.57
N GLN A 407 -13.12 -1.68 10.44
CA GLN A 407 -13.38 -0.75 11.54
C GLN A 407 -14.45 -1.26 12.53
N SER A 408 -15.12 -2.37 12.21
CA SER A 408 -16.21 -2.93 13.03
C SER A 408 -16.12 -4.45 13.19
N PHE A 409 -16.94 -4.98 14.12
CA PHE A 409 -17.09 -6.42 14.29
C PHE A 409 -17.66 -7.09 13.03
N ASP A 410 -18.67 -6.47 12.41
CA ASP A 410 -19.33 -7.01 11.22
C ASP A 410 -18.34 -7.08 10.04
N ASP A 411 -17.49 -6.05 9.87
CA ASP A 411 -16.41 -6.07 8.86
C ASP A 411 -15.42 -7.21 9.09
N ALA A 412 -15.10 -7.50 10.35
CA ALA A 412 -14.20 -8.60 10.69
C ALA A 412 -14.85 -9.98 10.45
N VAL A 413 -16.16 -10.11 10.67
CA VAL A 413 -16.92 -11.30 10.28
C VAL A 413 -16.91 -11.46 8.76
N LEU A 414 -17.18 -10.40 8.00
CA LEU A 414 -17.15 -10.43 6.54
C LEU A 414 -15.77 -10.81 6.00
N LEU A 415 -14.70 -10.25 6.57
CA LEU A 415 -13.32 -10.60 6.24
C LEU A 415 -13.05 -12.09 6.50
N ALA A 416 -13.46 -12.60 7.66
CA ALA A 416 -13.32 -14.01 8.00
C ALA A 416 -14.11 -14.92 7.05
N LEU A 417 -15.35 -14.54 6.72
CA LEU A 417 -16.20 -15.29 5.79
C LEU A 417 -15.59 -15.32 4.38
N ASN A 418 -15.08 -14.19 3.87
CA ASN A 418 -14.42 -14.13 2.57
C ASN A 418 -13.17 -15.02 2.51
N GLU A 419 -12.30 -14.93 3.52
CA GLU A 419 -11.11 -15.78 3.61
C GLU A 419 -11.47 -17.27 3.73
N SER A 420 -12.53 -17.58 4.49
CA SER A 420 -13.00 -18.96 4.64
C SER A 420 -13.63 -19.53 3.36
N ALA A 421 -14.24 -18.69 2.52
CA ALA A 421 -14.84 -19.15 1.27
C ALA A 421 -13.77 -19.75 0.34
N THR A 422 -12.61 -19.10 0.24
CA THR A 422 -11.44 -19.61 -0.49
C THR A 422 -10.96 -20.96 0.08
N LYS A 423 -10.90 -21.09 1.41
CA LYS A 423 -10.48 -22.35 2.07
C LYS A 423 -11.48 -23.48 1.84
N LEU A 424 -12.78 -23.20 2.00
CA LEU A 424 -13.86 -24.17 1.79
C LEU A 424 -13.94 -24.66 0.35
N ALA A 425 -13.72 -23.75 -0.61
CA ALA A 425 -13.68 -24.08 -2.03
C ALA A 425 -12.50 -25.02 -2.35
N ALA A 426 -11.31 -24.77 -1.80
CA ALA A 426 -10.15 -25.63 -2.01
C ALA A 426 -10.31 -27.06 -1.44
N THR A 427 -11.08 -27.22 -0.35
CA THR A 427 -11.28 -28.53 0.30
C THR A 427 -12.49 -29.33 -0.22
N SER A 428 -13.28 -28.78 -1.16
CA SER A 428 -14.49 -29.42 -1.72
C SER A 428 -15.47 -29.92 -0.65
N GLU A 429 -15.72 -29.06 0.33
CA GLU A 429 -16.41 -29.43 1.57
C GLU A 429 -17.91 -29.70 1.42
N SER A 430 -18.49 -30.29 2.47
CA SER A 430 -19.92 -30.57 2.49
C SER A 430 -20.78 -29.31 2.45
N ASP A 431 -21.86 -29.35 1.67
CA ASP A 431 -22.92 -28.32 1.56
C ASP A 431 -23.44 -27.82 2.93
N ARG A 432 -23.33 -28.62 3.99
CA ARG A 432 -23.71 -28.21 5.35
C ARG A 432 -22.91 -27.01 5.85
N VAL A 433 -21.62 -26.92 5.53
CA VAL A 433 -20.77 -25.81 5.98
C VAL A 433 -21.13 -24.52 5.23
N TRP A 434 -21.39 -24.61 3.93
CA TRP A 434 -21.84 -23.47 3.12
C TRP A 434 -23.18 -22.89 3.58
N ARG A 435 -24.11 -23.73 4.05
CA ARG A 435 -25.35 -23.22 4.66
C ARG A 435 -25.08 -22.46 5.95
N VAL A 436 -24.13 -22.91 6.77
CA VAL A 436 -23.71 -22.19 7.97
C VAL A 436 -22.94 -20.91 7.62
N TRP A 437 -22.17 -20.92 6.54
CA TRP A 437 -21.54 -19.72 5.98
C TRP A 437 -22.60 -18.69 5.58
N LEU A 438 -23.63 -19.09 4.84
CA LEU A 438 -24.75 -18.22 4.45
C LEU A 438 -25.54 -17.69 5.66
N GLU A 439 -25.76 -18.53 6.68
CA GLU A 439 -26.42 -18.11 7.92
C GLU A 439 -25.62 -17.05 8.67
N GLN A 440 -24.29 -17.22 8.77
CA GLN A 440 -23.42 -16.24 9.41
C GLN A 440 -23.35 -14.94 8.61
N LEU A 441 -23.30 -15.02 7.28
CA LEU A 441 -23.35 -13.85 6.40
C LEU A 441 -24.67 -13.08 6.61
N ALA A 442 -25.80 -13.78 6.63
CA ALA A 442 -27.12 -13.19 6.87
C ALA A 442 -27.31 -12.63 8.30
N ALA A 443 -26.46 -13.04 9.26
CA ALA A 443 -26.50 -12.49 10.61
C ALA A 443 -25.85 -11.11 10.71
N VAL A 444 -24.87 -10.79 9.84
CA VAL A 444 -24.14 -9.51 9.83
C VAL A 444 -24.51 -8.60 8.66
N THR A 445 -25.20 -9.12 7.65
CA THR A 445 -25.68 -8.34 6.50
C THR A 445 -27.16 -8.57 6.28
N THR A 446 -27.86 -7.57 5.74
CA THR A 446 -29.27 -7.74 5.41
C THR A 446 -29.40 -8.55 4.13
N ALA A 447 -30.21 -9.62 4.13
CA ALA A 447 -30.44 -10.41 2.92
C ALA A 447 -31.00 -9.52 1.80
N GLY A 448 -30.32 -9.52 0.65
CA GLY A 448 -30.64 -8.67 -0.50
C GLY A 448 -29.89 -7.34 -0.53
N ASP A 449 -29.06 -7.05 0.48
CA ASP A 449 -28.06 -5.99 0.40
C ASP A 449 -26.98 -6.33 -0.64
N ASP A 450 -26.34 -5.29 -1.19
CA ASP A 450 -25.29 -5.42 -2.19
C ASP A 450 -24.07 -6.14 -1.58
N THR A 451 -23.74 -5.89 -0.31
CA THR A 451 -22.65 -6.58 0.39
C THR A 451 -22.91 -8.08 0.55
N TYR A 452 -24.14 -8.47 0.91
CA TYR A 452 -24.53 -9.88 0.99
C TYR A 452 -24.38 -10.55 -0.39
N THR A 453 -24.92 -9.88 -1.42
CA THR A 453 -24.90 -10.39 -2.80
C THR A 453 -23.48 -10.52 -3.32
N ALA A 454 -22.63 -9.52 -3.10
CA ALA A 454 -21.22 -9.53 -3.48
C ALA A 454 -20.46 -10.70 -2.85
N ALA A 455 -20.60 -10.89 -1.52
CA ALA A 455 -19.93 -11.98 -0.81
C ALA A 455 -20.37 -13.36 -1.32
N VAL A 456 -21.67 -13.56 -1.59
CA VAL A 456 -22.17 -14.83 -2.17
C VAL A 456 -21.63 -15.04 -3.59
N LEU A 457 -21.61 -14.00 -4.43
CA LEU A 457 -21.05 -14.08 -5.78
C LEU A 457 -19.55 -14.43 -5.75
N ASP A 458 -18.78 -13.81 -4.87
CA ASP A 458 -17.36 -14.12 -4.70
C ASP A 458 -17.17 -15.57 -4.23
N ALA A 459 -17.99 -16.06 -3.29
CA ALA A 459 -17.96 -17.44 -2.85
C ALA A 459 -18.30 -18.44 -3.98
N ILE A 460 -19.33 -18.15 -4.80
CA ILE A 460 -19.66 -18.97 -5.98
C ILE A 460 -18.45 -19.03 -6.92
N GLU A 461 -17.84 -17.88 -7.21
CA GLU A 461 -16.67 -17.81 -8.08
C GLU A 461 -15.47 -18.59 -7.54
N GLN A 462 -15.17 -18.50 -6.24
CA GLN A 462 -14.10 -19.29 -5.62
C GLN A 462 -14.34 -20.80 -5.79
N VAL A 463 -15.58 -21.27 -5.59
CA VAL A 463 -15.94 -22.68 -5.77
C VAL A 463 -15.74 -23.10 -7.23
N MET A 464 -16.22 -22.31 -8.20
CA MET A 464 -16.05 -22.63 -9.63
C MET A 464 -14.58 -22.63 -10.08
N LEU A 465 -13.74 -21.77 -9.51
CA LEU A 465 -12.34 -21.62 -9.95
C LEU A 465 -11.35 -22.56 -9.26
N THR A 466 -11.66 -23.05 -8.05
CA THR A 466 -10.69 -23.80 -7.23
C THR A 466 -11.10 -25.23 -6.92
N SER A 467 -12.40 -25.56 -6.99
CA SER A 467 -12.90 -26.91 -6.72
C SER A 467 -12.87 -27.82 -7.95
N GLU A 468 -13.15 -29.12 -7.74
CA GLU A 468 -13.38 -30.08 -8.82
C GLU A 468 -14.66 -29.75 -9.62
N ASP A 469 -14.72 -30.17 -10.89
CA ASP A 469 -15.91 -29.98 -11.73
C ASP A 469 -17.17 -30.59 -11.05
N PRO A 470 -18.29 -29.87 -10.94
CA PRO A 470 -19.50 -30.33 -10.25
C PRO A 470 -20.14 -31.56 -10.89
N SER A 471 -19.80 -31.88 -12.14
CA SER A 471 -20.19 -33.16 -12.78
C SER A 471 -19.47 -34.37 -12.18
N GLN A 472 -18.32 -34.16 -11.55
CA GLN A 472 -17.49 -35.19 -10.91
C GLN A 472 -17.67 -35.20 -9.39
N SER A 473 -17.94 -34.04 -8.78
CA SER A 473 -18.04 -33.87 -7.33
C SER A 473 -19.43 -33.45 -6.87
N ARG A 474 -20.16 -34.40 -6.25
CA ARG A 474 -21.49 -34.13 -5.68
C ARG A 474 -21.47 -33.04 -4.59
N PRO A 475 -20.49 -32.98 -3.66
CA PRO A 475 -20.40 -31.89 -2.69
C PRO A 475 -20.29 -30.50 -3.34
N VAL A 476 -19.50 -30.36 -4.40
CA VAL A 476 -19.34 -29.09 -5.15
C VAL A 476 -20.65 -28.69 -5.81
N PHE A 477 -21.31 -29.62 -6.51
CA PHE A 477 -22.64 -29.40 -7.10
C PHE A 477 -23.63 -28.84 -6.07
N GLN A 478 -23.73 -29.48 -4.90
CA GLN A 478 -24.66 -29.07 -3.84
C GLN A 478 -24.31 -27.70 -3.25
N SER A 479 -23.01 -27.41 -3.12
CA SER A 479 -22.53 -26.14 -2.61
C SER A 479 -22.85 -24.99 -3.57
N LEU A 480 -22.59 -25.15 -4.86
CA LEU A 480 -22.96 -24.18 -5.89
C LEU A 480 -24.48 -23.96 -5.96
N GLU A 481 -25.28 -25.04 -5.89
CA GLU A 481 -26.74 -24.96 -5.89
C GLU A 481 -27.27 -24.17 -4.67
N SER A 482 -26.74 -24.44 -3.48
CA SER A 482 -27.10 -23.72 -2.24
C SER A 482 -26.72 -22.25 -2.28
N LEU A 483 -25.50 -21.93 -2.72
CA LEU A 483 -25.02 -20.55 -2.83
C LEU A 483 -25.82 -19.76 -3.89
N ALA A 484 -26.00 -20.32 -5.08
CA ALA A 484 -26.75 -19.67 -6.15
C ALA A 484 -28.24 -19.50 -5.78
N SER A 485 -28.81 -20.43 -5.01
CA SER A 485 -30.16 -20.30 -4.45
C SER A 485 -30.28 -19.19 -3.41
N ALA A 486 -29.18 -18.69 -2.83
CA ALA A 486 -29.22 -17.64 -1.81
C ALA A 486 -29.40 -16.24 -2.41
N ILE A 487 -29.16 -16.06 -3.71
CA ILE A 487 -29.25 -14.79 -4.43
C ILE A 487 -30.41 -14.81 -5.44
N LYS A 488 -30.74 -13.63 -5.99
CA LYS A 488 -31.81 -13.46 -6.97
C LYS A 488 -31.28 -12.80 -8.23
N LEU A 489 -31.57 -13.41 -9.38
CA LEU A 489 -31.27 -12.85 -10.69
C LEU A 489 -32.37 -11.87 -11.09
N ASP A 490 -32.03 -10.58 -11.20
CA ASP A 490 -32.89 -9.50 -11.67
C ASP A 490 -32.14 -8.68 -12.74
N ARG A 491 -32.88 -8.01 -13.64
CA ARG A 491 -32.27 -7.21 -14.72
C ARG A 491 -31.37 -6.11 -14.18
N GLY A 492 -30.17 -5.99 -14.75
CA GLY A 492 -29.19 -4.96 -14.43
C GLY A 492 -28.57 -5.03 -13.02
N ASN A 493 -28.90 -6.02 -12.19
CA ASN A 493 -28.31 -6.16 -10.86
C ASN A 493 -26.87 -6.73 -10.92
N GLN A 494 -26.18 -6.73 -9.78
CA GLN A 494 -24.80 -7.24 -9.67
C GLN A 494 -24.68 -8.72 -10.09
N VAL A 495 -25.70 -9.53 -9.80
CA VAL A 495 -25.75 -10.95 -10.19
C VAL A 495 -25.73 -11.10 -11.71
N SER A 496 -26.54 -10.31 -12.42
CA SER A 496 -26.57 -10.32 -13.89
C SER A 496 -25.20 -9.97 -14.50
N LYS A 497 -24.54 -8.93 -13.98
CA LYS A 497 -23.21 -8.51 -14.46
C LYS A 497 -22.17 -9.60 -14.21
N ARG A 498 -22.09 -10.12 -12.97
CA ARG A 498 -21.12 -11.16 -12.61
C ARG A 498 -21.35 -12.45 -13.38
N LEU A 499 -22.62 -12.82 -13.61
CA LEU A 499 -22.96 -13.99 -14.42
C LEU A 499 -22.45 -13.85 -15.85
N LEU A 500 -22.62 -12.67 -16.47
CA LEU A 500 -22.05 -12.41 -17.79
C LEU A 500 -20.52 -12.55 -17.77
N ASP A 501 -19.85 -12.00 -16.76
CA ASP A 501 -18.40 -12.13 -16.59
C ASP A 501 -17.98 -13.60 -16.51
N TRP A 502 -18.68 -14.41 -15.71
CA TRP A 502 -18.46 -15.86 -15.65
C TRP A 502 -18.64 -16.52 -17.01
N PHE A 503 -19.57 -16.09 -17.84
CA PHE A 503 -19.73 -16.61 -19.20
C PHE A 503 -18.57 -16.28 -20.15
N ALA A 504 -17.72 -15.28 -19.88
CA ALA A 504 -16.47 -15.09 -20.67
C ALA A 504 -15.24 -15.74 -20.03
N ASN A 505 -15.28 -16.06 -18.74
CA ASN A 505 -14.12 -16.64 -18.08
C ASN A 505 -13.97 -18.12 -18.45
N SER A 506 -13.03 -18.43 -19.35
CA SER A 506 -12.73 -19.79 -19.83
C SER A 506 -12.40 -20.81 -18.72
N ARG A 507 -11.96 -20.32 -17.54
CA ARG A 507 -11.70 -21.15 -16.35
C ARG A 507 -12.97 -21.63 -15.66
N VAL A 508 -14.09 -20.95 -15.84
CA VAL A 508 -15.40 -21.40 -15.35
C VAL A 508 -15.94 -22.41 -16.36
N THR A 509 -16.23 -23.64 -15.92
CA THR A 509 -16.67 -24.69 -16.83
C THR A 509 -18.14 -24.53 -17.22
N THR A 510 -18.54 -25.12 -18.34
CA THR A 510 -19.96 -25.19 -18.74
C THR A 510 -20.81 -25.91 -17.68
N SER A 511 -20.24 -26.92 -17.00
CA SER A 511 -20.89 -27.63 -15.90
C SER A 511 -21.19 -26.69 -14.74
N ASP A 512 -20.24 -25.85 -14.34
CA ASP A 512 -20.43 -24.84 -13.29
C ASP A 512 -21.57 -23.88 -13.62
N LEU A 513 -21.51 -23.28 -14.81
CA LEU A 513 -22.55 -22.36 -15.29
C LEU A 513 -23.92 -23.02 -15.30
N THR A 514 -24.01 -24.30 -15.70
CA THR A 514 -25.27 -25.05 -15.70
C THR A 514 -25.86 -25.18 -14.29
N VAL A 515 -25.01 -25.50 -13.29
CA VAL A 515 -25.42 -25.67 -11.89
C VAL A 515 -25.85 -24.35 -11.27
N VAL A 516 -25.12 -23.27 -11.51
CA VAL A 516 -25.41 -21.94 -10.98
C VAL A 516 -26.63 -21.33 -11.65
N MET A 517 -26.79 -21.48 -12.97
CA MET A 517 -27.90 -20.89 -13.73
C MET A 517 -29.26 -21.47 -13.37
N ARG A 518 -29.34 -22.77 -13.10
CA ARG A 518 -30.62 -23.44 -12.82
C ARG A 518 -31.39 -22.83 -11.64
N PRO A 519 -30.83 -22.68 -10.42
CA PRO A 519 -31.52 -22.05 -9.30
C PRO A 519 -31.74 -20.54 -9.52
N LEU A 520 -30.82 -19.84 -10.21
CA LEU A 520 -30.98 -18.43 -10.54
C LEU A 520 -32.19 -18.19 -11.45
N ILE A 521 -32.33 -18.98 -12.52
CA ILE A 521 -33.46 -18.91 -13.46
C ILE A 521 -34.76 -19.32 -12.76
N ALA A 522 -34.75 -20.41 -11.99
CA ALA A 522 -35.94 -20.89 -11.28
C ALA A 522 -36.52 -19.86 -10.30
N ARG A 523 -35.68 -18.97 -9.76
CA ARG A 523 -36.07 -17.88 -8.84
C ARG A 523 -36.25 -16.53 -9.52
N SER A 524 -35.82 -16.39 -10.79
CA SER A 524 -35.92 -15.12 -11.49
C SER A 524 -37.37 -14.81 -11.86
N ARG A 525 -37.70 -13.52 -11.85
CA ARG A 525 -39.00 -12.99 -12.31
C ARG A 525 -38.84 -12.06 -13.50
N ALA A 526 -37.65 -11.97 -14.07
CA ALA A 526 -37.41 -11.06 -15.20
C ALA A 526 -37.90 -11.70 -16.50
N ASP A 527 -38.65 -10.92 -17.28
CA ASP A 527 -39.22 -11.38 -18.54
C ASP A 527 -38.12 -11.83 -19.51
N GLY A 528 -38.36 -12.91 -20.26
CA GLY A 528 -37.42 -13.45 -21.22
C GLY A 528 -36.29 -14.31 -20.63
N ILE A 529 -36.24 -14.48 -19.31
CA ILE A 529 -35.36 -15.45 -18.65
C ILE A 529 -36.11 -16.78 -18.54
N ASP A 530 -35.70 -17.78 -19.30
CA ASP A 530 -36.27 -19.13 -19.29
C ASP A 530 -35.18 -20.22 -19.30
N GLU A 531 -35.59 -21.49 -19.26
CA GLU A 531 -34.68 -22.64 -19.26
C GLU A 531 -33.80 -22.73 -20.52
N SER A 532 -34.13 -22.02 -21.61
CA SER A 532 -33.31 -21.99 -22.82
C SER A 532 -32.00 -21.22 -22.63
N LEU A 533 -31.90 -20.43 -21.56
CA LEU A 533 -30.69 -19.71 -21.18
C LEU A 533 -29.71 -20.58 -20.36
N ILE A 534 -30.09 -21.80 -19.96
CA ILE A 534 -29.20 -22.72 -19.27
C ILE A 534 -28.25 -23.34 -20.31
N PRO A 535 -26.91 -23.25 -20.14
CA PRO A 535 -25.99 -23.88 -21.07
C PRO A 535 -26.18 -25.41 -21.06
N PRO A 536 -26.28 -26.07 -22.24
CA PRO A 536 -26.30 -27.52 -22.31
C PRO A 536 -24.94 -28.11 -21.92
N VAL A 537 -24.96 -29.29 -21.30
CA VAL A 537 -23.72 -30.00 -20.94
C VAL A 537 -22.89 -30.27 -22.19
N GLY A 538 -21.63 -29.84 -22.20
CA GLY A 538 -20.73 -29.98 -23.34
C GLY A 538 -20.76 -28.84 -24.37
N MET A 539 -21.45 -27.74 -24.08
CA MET A 539 -21.40 -26.52 -24.89
C MET A 539 -19.94 -26.05 -25.06
N GLY A 540 -19.54 -25.81 -26.32
CA GLY A 540 -18.22 -25.28 -26.66
C GLY A 540 -18.13 -23.75 -26.51
N GLU A 541 -16.92 -23.20 -26.55
CA GLU A 541 -16.68 -21.78 -26.24
C GLU A 541 -17.39 -20.79 -27.20
N ALA A 542 -17.46 -21.12 -28.50
CA ALA A 542 -18.19 -20.31 -29.48
C ALA A 542 -19.72 -20.26 -29.20
N GLU A 543 -20.28 -21.40 -28.78
CA GLU A 543 -21.69 -21.49 -28.39
C GLU A 543 -21.95 -20.74 -27.09
N ARG A 544 -21.01 -20.82 -26.14
CA ARG A 544 -21.03 -20.08 -24.88
C ARG A 544 -21.03 -18.56 -25.13
N GLY A 545 -20.21 -18.05 -26.05
CA GLY A 545 -20.23 -16.63 -26.44
C GLY A 545 -21.56 -16.19 -27.09
N THR A 546 -22.17 -17.08 -27.87
CA THR A 546 -23.51 -16.84 -28.45
C THR A 546 -24.58 -16.79 -27.36
N LEU A 547 -24.53 -17.70 -26.38
CA LEU A 547 -25.44 -17.73 -25.24
C LEU A 547 -25.25 -16.50 -24.35
N ARG A 548 -23.99 -16.11 -24.07
CA ARG A 548 -23.67 -14.86 -23.36
C ARG A 548 -24.31 -13.65 -24.04
N SER A 549 -24.19 -13.54 -25.36
CA SER A 549 -24.78 -12.41 -26.12
C SER A 549 -26.32 -12.35 -26.02
N ARG A 550 -26.98 -13.51 -25.93
CA ARG A 550 -28.44 -13.60 -25.67
C ARG A 550 -28.76 -13.26 -24.22
N LEU A 551 -27.98 -13.77 -23.29
CA LEU A 551 -28.13 -13.49 -21.86
C LEU A 551 -27.99 -12.00 -21.59
N GLU A 552 -26.98 -11.37 -22.19
CA GLU A 552 -26.73 -9.93 -22.14
C GLU A 552 -27.92 -9.16 -22.67
N SER A 553 -28.51 -9.58 -23.81
CA SER A 553 -29.66 -8.89 -24.35
C SER A 553 -30.91 -8.98 -23.48
N VAL A 554 -31.10 -10.10 -22.78
CA VAL A 554 -32.23 -10.31 -21.87
C VAL A 554 -32.02 -9.62 -20.51
N LEU A 555 -30.81 -9.70 -19.95
CA LEU A 555 -30.49 -9.23 -18.61
C LEU A 555 -30.18 -7.74 -18.54
N LEU A 556 -29.47 -7.23 -19.55
CA LEU A 556 -29.09 -5.81 -19.61
C LEU A 556 -30.01 -5.01 -20.53
N GLY A 557 -30.80 -5.67 -21.38
CA GLY A 557 -31.55 -5.01 -22.44
C GLY A 557 -30.57 -4.57 -23.53
N LYS A 558 -30.46 -5.34 -24.63
CA LYS A 558 -29.71 -4.88 -25.82
C LYS A 558 -30.59 -3.85 -26.55
N ASP A 559 -30.75 -2.71 -25.92
CA ASP A 559 -31.54 -1.61 -26.45
C ASP A 559 -30.71 -0.89 -27.52
N ALA A 560 -31.39 -0.38 -28.56
CA ALA A 560 -30.82 0.57 -29.53
C ALA A 560 -30.07 1.74 -28.84
N GLU A 561 -30.39 1.97 -27.56
CA GLU A 561 -29.81 2.94 -26.66
C GLU A 561 -28.34 2.65 -26.28
N SER A 562 -27.85 1.40 -26.34
CA SER A 562 -26.41 1.11 -26.15
C SER A 562 -25.57 1.67 -27.30
N VAL A 563 -26.06 1.53 -28.54
CA VAL A 563 -25.41 2.11 -29.73
C VAL A 563 -25.41 3.64 -29.64
N GLU A 564 -26.52 4.24 -29.17
CA GLU A 564 -26.61 5.67 -28.94
C GLU A 564 -25.66 6.16 -27.83
N ALA A 565 -25.56 5.43 -26.72
CA ALA A 565 -24.63 5.74 -25.64
C ALA A 565 -23.17 5.69 -26.09
N VAL A 566 -22.80 4.66 -26.88
CA VAL A 566 -21.46 4.54 -27.47
C VAL A 566 -21.19 5.69 -28.44
N ALA A 567 -22.13 6.02 -29.32
CA ALA A 567 -22.00 7.13 -30.27
C ALA A 567 -21.88 8.50 -29.55
N SER A 568 -22.67 8.71 -28.50
CA SER A 568 -22.60 9.89 -27.64
C SER A 568 -21.23 10.01 -26.96
N TRP A 569 -20.75 8.91 -26.36
CA TRP A 569 -19.43 8.86 -25.76
C TRP A 569 -18.30 9.17 -26.77
N MET A 570 -18.34 8.56 -27.96
CA MET A 570 -17.33 8.80 -29.01
C MET A 570 -17.28 10.27 -29.43
N SER A 571 -18.44 10.90 -29.60
CA SER A 571 -18.51 12.32 -29.98
C SER A 571 -17.86 13.22 -28.92
N ILE A 572 -18.15 12.96 -27.64
CA ILE A 572 -17.55 13.72 -26.52
C ILE A 572 -16.06 13.44 -26.40
N ALA A 573 -15.63 12.18 -26.55
CA ALA A 573 -14.22 11.79 -26.51
C ALA A 573 -13.42 12.49 -27.62
N ASP A 574 -13.91 12.49 -28.85
CA ASP A 574 -13.28 13.18 -29.98
C ASP A 574 -13.17 14.70 -29.72
N GLN A 575 -14.23 15.31 -29.15
CA GLN A 575 -14.19 16.72 -28.76
C GLN A 575 -13.11 17.01 -27.71
N GLN A 576 -12.96 16.16 -26.68
CA GLN A 576 -11.95 16.36 -25.62
C GLN A 576 -10.53 16.07 -26.11
N LEU A 577 -10.34 15.06 -26.95
CA LEU A 577 -9.04 14.74 -27.56
C LEU A 577 -8.55 15.88 -28.48
N ALA A 578 -9.46 16.57 -29.17
CA ALA A 578 -9.14 17.71 -30.05
C ALA A 578 -8.76 19.00 -29.29
N ARG A 579 -9.03 19.11 -27.98
CA ARG A 579 -8.69 20.32 -27.20
C ARG A 579 -7.17 20.48 -27.07
N SER A 580 -6.68 21.71 -27.20
CA SER A 580 -5.26 22.04 -27.00
C SER A 580 -4.80 21.80 -25.57
N GLN A 581 -3.53 21.45 -25.38
CA GLN A 581 -2.97 21.16 -24.06
C GLN A 581 -2.93 22.43 -23.19
N PRO A 582 -3.55 22.41 -21.99
CA PRO A 582 -3.49 23.55 -21.07
C PRO A 582 -2.05 23.78 -20.58
N ARG A 583 -1.77 25.02 -20.17
CA ARG A 583 -0.43 25.42 -19.70
C ARG A 583 -0.34 25.56 -18.18
N LYS A 584 -1.44 25.82 -17.48
CA LYS A 584 -1.43 25.98 -16.02
C LYS A 584 -1.55 24.62 -15.33
N PRO A 585 -0.81 24.36 -14.24
CA PRO A 585 -0.89 23.11 -13.48
C PRO A 585 -2.32 22.68 -13.13
N ALA A 586 -3.14 23.56 -12.55
CA ALA A 586 -4.53 23.21 -12.22
C ALA A 586 -5.36 22.80 -13.46
N GLU A 587 -5.21 23.52 -14.58
CA GLU A 587 -5.90 23.20 -15.84
C GLU A 587 -5.40 21.85 -16.43
N ILE A 588 -4.13 21.50 -16.25
CA ILE A 588 -3.56 20.20 -16.66
C ILE A 588 -4.19 19.06 -15.85
N VAL A 589 -4.26 19.17 -14.52
CA VAL A 589 -4.89 18.13 -13.68
C VAL A 589 -6.38 18.03 -13.96
N ALA A 590 -7.07 19.16 -14.13
CA ALA A 590 -8.47 19.18 -14.52
C ALA A 590 -8.73 18.42 -15.84
N ARG A 591 -7.85 18.60 -16.83
CA ARG A 591 -7.91 17.82 -18.07
C ARG A 591 -7.71 16.33 -17.81
N ALA A 592 -6.77 15.93 -16.95
CA ALA A 592 -6.59 14.53 -16.57
C ALA A 592 -7.84 13.95 -15.89
N VAL A 593 -8.50 14.69 -15.00
CA VAL A 593 -9.77 14.31 -14.36
C VAL A 593 -10.86 14.06 -15.41
N ILE A 594 -11.03 15.00 -16.36
CA ILE A 594 -12.02 14.88 -17.44
C ILE A 594 -11.76 13.63 -18.30
N LEU A 595 -10.51 13.39 -18.70
CA LEU A 595 -10.14 12.21 -19.50
C LEU A 595 -10.31 10.89 -18.71
N SER A 596 -10.01 10.91 -17.40
CA SER A 596 -10.26 9.77 -16.53
C SER A 596 -11.76 9.48 -16.38
N ARG A 597 -12.60 10.52 -16.22
CA ARG A 597 -14.07 10.40 -16.17
C ARG A 597 -14.63 9.87 -17.49
N LEU A 598 -14.06 10.27 -18.64
CA LEU A 598 -14.39 9.64 -19.92
C LEU A 598 -14.05 8.15 -19.95
N SER A 599 -12.89 7.76 -19.41
CA SER A 599 -12.52 6.34 -19.30
C SER A 599 -13.45 5.57 -18.34
N ALA A 600 -13.93 6.22 -17.28
CA ALA A 600 -14.93 5.66 -16.36
C ALA A 600 -16.29 5.45 -17.07
N ALA A 601 -16.75 6.44 -17.85
CA ALA A 601 -17.96 6.34 -18.65
C ALA A 601 -17.84 5.28 -19.77
N ALA A 602 -16.66 5.14 -20.38
CA ALA A 602 -16.38 4.13 -21.40
C ALA A 602 -16.52 2.72 -20.81
N ARG A 603 -15.92 2.50 -19.63
CA ARG A 603 -16.12 1.28 -18.85
C ARG A 603 -17.60 1.07 -18.55
N ALA A 604 -18.28 2.03 -17.93
CA ALA A 604 -19.67 1.87 -17.58
C ALA A 604 -20.53 1.50 -18.81
N THR A 605 -20.23 2.09 -19.97
CA THR A 605 -20.88 1.75 -21.25
C THR A 605 -20.58 0.32 -21.70
N LEU A 606 -19.31 -0.10 -21.69
CA LEU A 606 -18.90 -1.45 -22.09
C LEU A 606 -19.54 -2.55 -21.22
N TRP A 607 -19.63 -2.32 -19.92
CA TRP A 607 -20.21 -3.27 -18.97
C TRP A 607 -21.73 -3.05 -18.73
N GLY A 608 -22.38 -2.25 -19.58
CA GLY A 608 -23.84 -2.06 -19.57
C GLY A 608 -24.41 -1.28 -18.38
N ASP A 609 -23.58 -0.58 -17.61
CA ASP A 609 -24.03 0.35 -16.57
C ASP A 609 -24.37 1.73 -17.15
N ARG A 610 -25.50 1.79 -17.86
CA ARG A 610 -25.93 3.00 -18.57
C ARG A 610 -26.13 4.20 -17.65
N LYS A 611 -26.79 4.00 -16.50
CA LYS A 611 -27.08 5.10 -15.57
C LYS A 611 -25.78 5.73 -15.06
N LEU A 612 -24.77 4.89 -14.76
CA LEU A 612 -23.46 5.36 -14.36
C LEU A 612 -22.74 6.06 -15.53
N ALA A 613 -22.80 5.52 -16.74
CA ALA A 613 -22.20 6.15 -17.92
C ALA A 613 -22.81 7.53 -18.20
N GLU A 614 -24.13 7.64 -18.24
CA GLU A 614 -24.86 8.89 -18.48
C GLU A 614 -24.61 9.92 -17.39
N SER A 615 -24.67 9.53 -16.11
CA SER A 615 -24.38 10.44 -15.00
C SER A 615 -22.92 10.91 -14.99
N THR A 616 -21.97 10.04 -15.33
CA THR A 616 -20.55 10.40 -15.45
C THR A 616 -20.31 11.36 -16.61
N LEU A 617 -20.98 11.15 -17.76
CA LEU A 617 -20.91 12.07 -18.91
C LEU A 617 -21.60 13.40 -18.63
N ALA A 618 -22.75 13.40 -17.94
CA ALA A 618 -23.46 14.63 -17.56
C ALA A 618 -22.64 15.48 -16.59
N ASN A 619 -21.90 14.85 -15.67
CA ASN A 619 -21.04 15.51 -14.71
C ASN A 619 -19.56 15.52 -15.15
N LEU A 620 -19.29 15.49 -16.46
CA LEU A 620 -17.92 15.39 -16.95
C LEU A 620 -17.04 16.57 -16.50
N THR A 621 -17.59 17.79 -16.53
CA THR A 621 -16.85 19.03 -16.18
C THR A 621 -17.46 19.81 -15.02
N GLY A 622 -18.66 19.48 -14.54
CA GLY A 622 -19.41 20.30 -13.57
C GLY A 622 -18.60 20.77 -12.35
N ASP A 623 -18.10 19.83 -11.55
CA ASP A 623 -17.32 20.15 -10.34
C ASP A 623 -15.93 20.72 -10.68
N VAL A 624 -15.36 20.29 -11.81
CA VAL A 624 -14.03 20.72 -12.28
C VAL A 624 -14.06 22.19 -12.68
N ASP A 625 -15.07 22.60 -13.45
CA ASP A 625 -15.28 23.98 -13.87
C ASP A 625 -15.58 24.88 -12.67
N GLN A 626 -16.31 24.38 -11.66
CA GLN A 626 -16.56 25.10 -10.41
C GLN A 626 -15.25 25.33 -9.64
N LEU A 627 -14.40 24.31 -9.50
CA LEU A 627 -13.09 24.44 -8.84
C LEU A 627 -12.18 25.43 -9.57
N ILE A 628 -12.08 25.34 -10.90
CA ILE A 628 -11.29 26.26 -11.71
C ILE A 628 -11.84 27.69 -11.65
N SER A 629 -13.16 27.88 -11.72
CA SER A 629 -13.78 29.21 -11.68
C SER A 629 -13.60 29.89 -10.32
N ASN A 630 -13.60 29.11 -9.24
CA ASN A 630 -13.28 29.61 -7.89
C ASN A 630 -11.79 29.96 -7.71
N SER A 631 -10.94 29.58 -8.67
CA SER A 631 -9.49 29.82 -8.65
C SER A 631 -9.09 31.21 -9.12
N ASP A 632 -10.05 32.09 -9.46
CA ASP A 632 -9.74 33.36 -10.09
C ASP A 632 -8.76 34.18 -9.23
N PRO A 633 -7.74 34.77 -9.87
CA PRO A 633 -6.51 35.22 -9.23
C PRO A 633 -6.71 36.59 -8.60
N GLU A 634 -7.49 36.69 -7.52
CA GLU A 634 -7.05 37.67 -6.54
C GLU A 634 -5.66 37.21 -6.07
N PRO A 635 -4.62 38.08 -6.12
CA PRO A 635 -3.29 37.72 -5.66
C PRO A 635 -3.43 37.29 -4.19
N VAL A 636 -3.47 35.98 -3.99
CA VAL A 636 -3.69 35.40 -2.68
C VAL A 636 -2.48 35.79 -1.83
N ASP A 637 -2.71 36.70 -0.88
CA ASP A 637 -1.70 37.02 0.11
C ASP A 637 -1.56 35.80 1.02
N TYR A 638 -0.64 34.90 0.65
CA TYR A 638 -0.40 33.61 1.30
C TYR A 638 -0.08 33.73 2.80
N LEU A 639 0.33 34.92 3.25
CA LEU A 639 0.63 35.23 4.64
C LEU A 639 -0.45 36.12 5.32
N GLY A 640 -1.62 36.24 4.70
CA GLY A 640 -2.77 36.97 5.22
C GLY A 640 -2.84 38.42 4.73
N GLY A 641 -4.07 38.90 4.46
CA GLY A 641 -4.30 40.17 3.78
C GLY A 641 -3.84 41.44 4.52
N THR A 642 -3.68 42.51 3.74
CA THR A 642 -3.15 43.84 4.12
C THR A 642 -3.95 44.58 5.20
N ASN A 643 -5.19 44.15 5.49
CA ASN A 643 -6.09 44.86 6.42
C ASN A 643 -5.63 44.84 7.89
N ALA A 644 -4.65 44.00 8.27
CA ALA A 644 -4.16 43.92 9.65
C ALA A 644 -2.99 44.87 9.97
N ASP A 645 -2.44 45.57 8.98
CA ASP A 645 -1.28 46.45 9.19
C ASP A 645 -1.61 47.62 10.12
N GLU A 646 -2.85 48.13 10.08
CA GLU A 646 -3.29 49.20 11.00
C GLU A 646 -3.27 48.78 12.46
N TRP A 647 -3.61 47.52 12.77
CA TRP A 647 -3.56 47.02 14.14
C TRP A 647 -2.12 46.93 14.62
N ALA A 648 -1.21 46.40 13.78
CA ALA A 648 0.19 46.26 14.11
C ALA A 648 0.85 47.63 14.39
N VAL A 649 0.53 48.64 13.57
CA VAL A 649 0.99 50.02 13.78
C VAL A 649 0.52 50.56 15.13
N LYS A 650 -0.78 50.47 15.44
CA LYS A 650 -1.34 50.92 16.73
C LYS A 650 -0.68 50.20 17.92
N TYR A 651 -0.41 48.91 17.76
CA TYR A 651 0.22 48.10 18.80
C TYR A 651 1.69 48.46 19.03
N ILE A 652 2.45 48.71 17.95
CA ILE A 652 3.84 49.18 18.03
C ILE A 652 3.90 50.58 18.65
N ASP A 653 3.01 51.48 18.23
CA ASP A 653 2.93 52.86 18.72
C ASP A 653 2.60 52.96 20.21
N ALA A 654 1.88 51.97 20.76
CA ALA A 654 1.61 51.88 22.18
C ALA A 654 2.88 51.73 23.05
N LYS A 655 4.03 51.30 22.48
CA LYS A 655 5.34 51.21 23.14
C LYS A 655 5.28 50.60 24.55
N GLN A 656 5.45 51.43 25.59
CA GLN A 656 5.47 51.04 27.01
C GLN A 656 4.10 51.16 27.70
N ASN A 657 3.06 51.61 27.00
CA ASN A 657 1.71 51.71 27.53
C ASN A 657 1.07 50.31 27.60
N ILE A 658 1.36 49.61 28.71
CA ILE A 658 0.91 48.23 28.97
C ILE A 658 -0.61 48.09 28.86
N PRO A 659 -1.45 48.95 29.47
CA PRO A 659 -2.90 48.86 29.33
C PRO A 659 -3.40 48.86 27.88
N ILE A 660 -2.82 49.72 27.01
CA ILE A 660 -3.22 49.77 25.60
C ILE A 660 -2.82 48.47 24.88
N ARG A 661 -1.61 47.97 25.09
CA ARG A 661 -1.17 46.69 24.48
C ARG A 661 -2.05 45.53 24.90
N GLN A 662 -2.39 45.44 26.18
CA GLN A 662 -3.30 44.40 26.69
C GLN A 662 -4.70 44.54 26.07
N ALA A 663 -5.22 45.76 25.92
CA ALA A 663 -6.50 46.01 25.27
C ALA A 663 -6.50 45.58 23.80
N LEU A 664 -5.42 45.88 23.06
CA LEU A 664 -5.25 45.50 21.65
C LEU A 664 -5.07 43.98 21.45
N LEU A 665 -4.36 43.29 22.34
CA LEU A 665 -4.30 41.82 22.33
C LEU A 665 -5.68 41.22 22.66
N GLY A 666 -6.40 41.80 23.61
CA GLY A 666 -7.78 41.42 23.93
C GLY A 666 -8.77 41.70 22.79
N GLU A 667 -8.49 42.68 21.93
CA GLU A 667 -9.25 42.92 20.69
C GLU A 667 -9.03 41.79 19.69
N LEU A 668 -7.78 41.39 19.42
CA LEU A 668 -7.47 40.27 18.52
C LEU A 668 -8.00 38.92 19.02
N ALA A 669 -7.96 38.69 20.34
CA ALA A 669 -8.50 37.47 20.92
C ALA A 669 -10.03 37.37 20.75
N ARG A 670 -10.74 38.51 20.68
CA ARG A 670 -12.19 38.58 20.50
C ARG A 670 -12.60 38.57 19.03
N ASN A 671 -11.84 39.27 18.18
CA ASN A 671 -12.12 39.40 16.76
C ASN A 671 -11.23 38.43 15.98
N LYS A 672 -11.78 37.28 15.54
CA LYS A 672 -11.10 36.29 14.67
C LYS A 672 -10.83 36.83 13.26
N ARG A 673 -10.09 37.94 13.15
CA ARG A 673 -9.69 38.53 11.87
C ARG A 673 -8.48 37.80 11.31
N THR A 674 -8.35 37.73 9.99
CA THR A 674 -7.12 37.26 9.36
C THR A 674 -5.95 38.15 9.79
N LEU A 675 -4.92 37.53 10.35
CA LEU A 675 -3.69 38.21 10.71
C LEU A 675 -2.84 38.41 9.47
N GLY A 676 -2.49 39.65 9.17
CA GLY A 676 -1.45 39.98 8.21
C GLY A 676 -0.06 39.67 8.77
N PRO A 677 0.96 39.60 7.90
CA PRO A 677 2.30 39.17 8.27
C PRO A 677 2.94 40.05 9.35
N VAL A 678 2.76 41.37 9.26
CA VAL A 678 3.33 42.33 10.23
C VAL A 678 2.72 42.16 11.62
N ALA A 679 1.40 41.97 11.69
CA ALA A 679 0.71 41.73 12.95
C ALA A 679 1.16 40.41 13.59
N ALA A 680 1.26 39.34 12.79
CA ALA A 680 1.74 38.04 13.24
C ALA A 680 3.17 38.11 13.78
N GLU A 681 4.07 38.79 13.08
CA GLU A 681 5.46 38.99 13.51
C GLU A 681 5.53 39.68 14.89
N VAL A 682 4.78 40.77 15.06
CA VAL A 682 4.74 41.55 16.30
C VAL A 682 4.20 40.74 17.48
N ILE A 683 3.14 39.95 17.25
CA ILE A 683 2.52 39.10 18.27
C ILE A 683 3.48 37.97 18.65
N VAL A 684 4.10 37.30 17.67
CA VAL A 684 5.06 36.23 17.91
C VAL A 684 6.25 36.75 18.71
N ARG A 685 6.82 37.90 18.33
CA ARG A 685 7.89 38.54 19.10
C ARG A 685 7.50 38.71 20.55
N ASP A 686 6.30 39.24 20.82
CA ASP A 686 5.84 39.49 22.18
C ASP A 686 5.46 38.22 22.95
N ALA A 687 5.00 37.17 22.27
CA ALA A 687 4.72 35.87 22.87
C ALA A 687 5.99 35.20 23.44
N PHE A 688 7.14 35.42 22.81
CA PHE A 688 8.43 34.87 23.27
C PHE A 688 9.26 35.84 24.10
N LEU A 689 9.32 37.11 23.71
CA LEU A 689 10.24 38.13 24.26
C LEU A 689 9.53 39.28 25.00
N GLY A 690 8.20 39.32 24.98
CA GLY A 690 7.44 40.45 25.49
C GLY A 690 7.63 40.71 26.98
N THR A 691 7.59 41.99 27.36
CA THR A 691 7.55 42.46 28.76
C THR A 691 6.42 43.47 28.92
N PRO A 692 5.71 43.48 30.07
CA PRO A 692 5.83 42.57 31.23
C PRO A 692 5.28 41.16 30.95
N ALA A 693 5.41 40.25 31.91
CA ALA A 693 4.97 38.85 31.80
C ALA A 693 3.47 38.70 31.45
N THR A 694 2.63 39.67 31.85
CA THR A 694 1.19 39.67 31.52
C THR A 694 0.93 39.88 30.03
N VAL A 695 1.67 40.77 29.37
CA VAL A 695 1.57 40.98 27.91
C VAL A 695 2.06 39.75 27.18
N ARG A 696 3.16 39.13 27.64
CA ARG A 696 3.67 37.87 27.08
C ARG A 696 2.64 36.75 27.17
N ALA A 697 2.01 36.57 28.33
CA ALA A 697 0.99 35.55 28.53
C ALA A 697 -0.22 35.73 27.60
N GLN A 698 -0.71 36.97 27.45
CA GLN A 698 -1.80 37.29 26.53
C GLN A 698 -1.39 37.09 25.07
N ALA A 699 -0.18 37.49 24.68
CA ALA A 699 0.32 37.28 23.32
C ALA A 699 0.46 35.79 22.99
N ARG A 700 0.92 34.95 23.92
CA ARG A 700 0.95 33.49 23.75
C ARG A 700 -0.44 32.91 23.52
N GLU A 701 -1.44 33.42 24.22
CA GLU A 701 -2.82 32.99 24.02
C GLU A 701 -3.34 33.38 22.64
N VAL A 702 -3.03 34.59 22.17
CA VAL A 702 -3.33 35.00 20.79
C VAL A 702 -2.61 34.09 19.79
N VAL A 703 -1.32 33.79 19.97
CA VAL A 703 -0.59 32.84 19.09
C VAL A 703 -1.29 31.48 19.03
N ARG A 704 -1.80 30.95 20.15
CA ARG A 704 -2.56 29.69 20.16
C ARG A 704 -3.90 29.80 19.44
N LEU A 705 -4.62 30.90 19.63
CA LEU A 705 -5.89 31.15 18.94
C LEU A 705 -5.72 31.24 17.42
N TYR A 706 -4.56 31.72 16.97
CA TYR A 706 -4.18 31.81 15.57
C TYR A 706 -3.15 30.75 15.17
N ALA A 707 -3.14 29.62 15.89
CA ALA A 707 -2.21 28.54 15.62
C ALA A 707 -2.32 28.04 14.18
N ASP A 708 -3.48 28.17 13.52
CA ASP A 708 -3.77 27.78 12.14
C ASP A 708 -3.35 28.82 11.07
N SER A 709 -2.88 30.02 11.46
CA SER A 709 -2.44 31.05 10.52
C SER A 709 -1.01 30.79 9.98
N PRO A 710 -0.80 30.76 8.64
CA PRO A 710 0.54 30.69 8.03
C PRO A 710 1.45 31.86 8.47
N ALA A 711 0.86 33.04 8.68
CA ALA A 711 1.56 34.24 9.13
C ALA A 711 2.25 34.04 10.49
N ILE A 712 1.59 33.33 11.41
CA ILE A 712 2.13 33.02 12.73
C ILE A 712 3.32 32.07 12.63
N LEU A 713 3.22 31.00 11.81
CA LEU A 713 4.34 30.09 11.56
C LEU A 713 5.54 30.80 10.93
N ASN A 714 5.29 31.67 9.94
CA ASN A 714 6.35 32.49 9.34
C ASN A 714 7.00 33.41 10.39
N GLY A 715 6.20 34.11 11.21
CA GLY A 715 6.70 34.92 12.32
C GLY A 715 7.53 34.10 13.32
N ILE A 716 7.13 32.86 13.63
CA ILE A 716 7.92 31.96 14.50
C ILE A 716 9.26 31.63 13.84
N LEU A 717 9.27 31.30 12.54
CA LEU A 717 10.49 30.99 11.80
C LEU A 717 11.49 32.15 11.79
N GLU A 718 11.00 33.38 11.61
CA GLU A 718 11.81 34.59 11.63
C GLU A 718 12.44 34.85 13.01
N TYR A 719 11.67 34.64 14.09
CA TYR A 719 12.16 34.85 15.46
C TYR A 719 12.87 33.65 16.06
N LEU A 720 12.78 32.46 15.46
CA LEU A 720 13.33 31.22 15.99
C LEU A 720 14.79 31.32 16.49
N PRO A 721 15.72 32.02 15.79
CA PRO A 721 17.09 32.17 16.28
C PRO A 721 17.21 32.94 17.61
N ARG A 722 16.21 33.76 17.94
CA ARG A 722 16.15 34.63 19.13
C ARG A 722 15.24 34.08 20.22
N ILE A 723 14.44 33.05 19.95
CA ILE A 723 13.52 32.46 20.93
C ILE A 723 14.33 31.80 22.07
N PRO A 724 14.03 32.12 23.34
CA PRO A 724 14.70 31.47 24.47
C PRO A 724 14.35 29.97 24.51
N LYS A 725 15.36 29.13 24.66
CA LYS A 725 15.25 27.65 24.76
C LYS A 725 14.73 27.22 26.14
N ILE A 726 13.47 27.55 26.42
CA ILE A 726 12.75 27.19 27.64
C ILE A 726 11.52 26.35 27.30
N GLU A 727 11.06 25.55 28.26
CA GLU A 727 9.97 24.58 28.06
C GLU A 727 8.69 25.25 27.53
N SER A 728 8.26 26.37 28.13
CA SER A 728 7.09 27.12 27.64
C SER A 728 7.20 27.65 26.20
N SER A 729 8.42 27.83 25.68
CA SER A 729 8.61 28.20 24.27
C SER A 729 8.49 26.98 23.36
N SER A 730 9.03 25.83 23.79
CA SER A 730 8.90 24.55 23.08
C SER A 730 7.44 24.15 22.98
N GLU A 731 6.70 24.19 24.10
CA GLU A 731 5.27 23.88 24.15
C GLU A 731 4.46 24.73 23.17
N LEU A 732 4.73 26.04 23.08
CA LEU A 732 4.02 26.91 22.15
C LEU A 732 4.33 26.56 20.69
N ILE A 733 5.58 26.25 20.36
CA ILE A 733 5.96 25.83 19.00
C ILE A 733 5.36 24.46 18.67
N GLU A 734 5.33 23.52 19.62
CA GLU A 734 4.72 22.20 19.45
C GLU A 734 3.21 22.30 19.18
N VAL A 735 2.52 23.23 19.85
CA VAL A 735 1.10 23.51 19.61
C VAL A 735 0.87 24.08 18.21
N VAL A 736 1.70 25.03 17.76
CA VAL A 736 1.51 25.69 16.46
C VAL A 736 1.95 24.80 15.30
N ALA A 737 3.00 24.00 15.46
CA ALA A 737 3.57 23.11 14.44
C ALA A 737 2.99 21.68 14.49
N TYR A 738 2.07 21.40 15.41
CA TYR A 738 1.46 20.09 15.65
C TYR A 738 2.46 18.92 15.74
N THR A 739 3.69 19.19 16.19
CA THR A 739 4.81 18.24 16.20
C THR A 739 5.57 18.34 17.50
N ARG A 740 5.77 17.23 18.20
CA ARG A 740 6.57 17.19 19.44
C ARG A 740 8.04 17.49 19.16
N LEU A 741 8.63 18.39 19.93
CA LEU A 741 10.04 18.75 19.81
C LEU A 741 10.89 17.95 20.81
N PRO A 742 12.19 17.75 20.52
CA PRO A 742 13.09 17.18 21.51
C PRO A 742 13.21 18.11 22.73
N SER A 743 13.76 17.63 23.84
CA SER A 743 14.03 18.48 25.01
C SER A 743 14.82 19.75 24.63
N VAL A 744 14.48 20.89 25.24
CA VAL A 744 15.13 22.20 25.01
C VAL A 744 16.65 22.22 25.29
N LYS A 745 17.13 21.26 26.09
CA LYS A 745 18.57 21.07 26.36
C LYS A 745 19.30 20.37 25.21
N SER A 746 18.57 19.75 24.28
CA SER A 746 19.13 19.07 23.12
C SER A 746 19.73 20.07 22.14
N PRO A 747 20.96 19.85 21.63
CA PRO A 747 21.53 20.68 20.58
C PRO A 747 20.70 20.64 19.28
N ALA A 748 19.92 19.57 19.07
CA ALA A 748 19.05 19.41 17.90
C ALA A 748 17.74 20.21 17.97
N TRP A 749 17.40 20.81 19.11
CA TRP A 749 16.11 21.49 19.32
C TRP A 749 15.84 22.56 18.27
N SER A 750 16.79 23.46 18.01
CA SER A 750 16.60 24.55 17.05
C SER A 750 16.41 24.05 15.61
N ALA A 751 17.13 23.00 15.22
CA ALA A 751 17.01 22.43 13.88
C ALA A 751 15.65 21.74 13.70
N ARG A 752 15.21 20.97 14.71
CA ARG A 752 13.90 20.30 14.69
C ARG A 752 12.73 21.27 14.78
N ALA A 753 12.83 22.31 15.59
CA ALA A 753 11.81 23.36 15.67
C ALA A 753 11.64 24.09 14.33
N ARG A 754 12.77 24.41 13.66
CA ARG A 754 12.74 25.01 12.33
C ARG A 754 12.08 24.08 11.32
N GLN A 755 12.52 22.82 11.28
CA GLN A 755 11.97 21.82 10.38
C GLN A 755 10.46 21.69 10.58
N ALA A 756 9.99 21.49 11.82
CA ALA A 756 8.57 21.35 12.12
C ALA A 756 7.75 22.57 11.68
N CYS A 757 8.25 23.79 11.91
CA CYS A 757 7.56 25.01 11.47
C CYS A 757 7.55 25.16 9.94
N VAL A 758 8.64 24.80 9.25
CA VAL A 758 8.68 24.82 7.78
C VAL A 758 7.74 23.78 7.20
N ASP A 759 7.75 22.56 7.72
CA ASP A 759 6.90 21.46 7.26
C ASP A 759 5.41 21.82 7.44
N GLU A 760 5.04 22.37 8.59
CA GLU A 760 3.66 22.83 8.83
C GLU A 760 3.29 24.03 7.98
N LEU A 761 4.20 25.00 7.79
CA LEU A 761 3.95 26.15 6.92
C LEU A 761 3.70 25.70 5.48
N LEU A 762 4.55 24.81 4.95
CA LEU A 762 4.39 24.24 3.62
C LEU A 762 3.09 23.45 3.50
N ARG A 763 2.72 22.66 4.52
CA ARG A 763 1.45 21.94 4.57
C ARG A 763 0.24 22.87 4.44
N ARG A 764 0.26 24.02 5.13
CA ARG A 764 -0.85 24.97 5.08
C ARG A 764 -0.86 25.80 3.80
N LEU A 765 0.31 26.16 3.31
CA LEU A 765 0.42 26.85 2.03
C LEU A 765 0.02 25.95 0.86
N ALA A 766 0.26 24.65 0.94
CA ALA A 766 -0.23 23.68 -0.03
C ALA A 766 -1.78 23.68 -0.11
N GLY A 767 -2.44 23.85 1.04
CA GLY A 767 -3.90 23.97 1.12
C GLY A 767 -4.49 25.33 0.73
N ILE A 768 -3.69 26.27 0.19
CA ILE A 768 -4.14 27.61 -0.22
C ILE A 768 -3.78 27.86 -1.69
N GLY A 769 -4.68 28.50 -2.44
CA GLY A 769 -4.44 28.87 -3.84
C GLY A 769 -4.43 27.67 -4.78
N GLU A 770 -3.56 27.70 -5.80
CA GLU A 770 -3.51 26.66 -6.85
C GLU A 770 -3.25 25.25 -6.29
N GLY A 771 -2.50 25.11 -5.19
CA GLY A 771 -2.26 23.82 -4.54
C GLY A 771 -3.53 23.15 -4.03
N GLN A 772 -4.43 23.91 -3.38
CA GLN A 772 -5.70 23.41 -2.89
C GLN A 772 -6.60 22.89 -4.03
N ILE A 773 -6.56 23.58 -5.17
CA ILE A 773 -7.30 23.21 -6.36
C ILE A 773 -6.72 21.92 -6.94
N VAL A 774 -5.39 21.82 -7.02
CA VAL A 774 -4.70 20.59 -7.46
C VAL A 774 -5.04 19.41 -6.54
N ASP A 775 -5.04 19.60 -5.22
CA ASP A 775 -5.42 18.56 -4.25
C ASP A 775 -6.89 18.14 -4.40
N SER A 776 -7.79 19.11 -4.61
CA SER A 776 -9.21 18.85 -4.86
C SER A 776 -9.42 18.09 -6.17
N LEU A 777 -8.69 18.45 -7.23
CA LEU A 777 -8.71 17.75 -8.50
C LEU A 777 -8.09 16.35 -8.40
N ALA A 778 -7.05 16.16 -7.57
CA ALA A 778 -6.48 14.84 -7.30
C ALA A 778 -7.50 13.92 -6.61
N ASN A 779 -8.33 14.46 -5.71
CA ASN A 779 -9.44 13.71 -5.10
C ASN A 779 -10.49 13.32 -6.15
N LEU A 780 -10.87 14.24 -7.05
CA LEU A 780 -11.78 13.90 -8.17
C LEU A 780 -11.18 12.86 -9.13
N LEU A 781 -9.86 12.88 -9.32
CA LEU A 781 -9.16 11.87 -10.11
C LEU A 781 -9.22 10.50 -9.42
N ASN A 782 -9.01 10.47 -8.10
CA ASN A 782 -9.11 9.25 -7.30
C ASN A 782 -10.52 8.65 -7.33
N GLU A 783 -11.55 9.49 -7.17
CA GLU A 783 -12.96 9.10 -7.30
C GLU A 783 -13.22 8.45 -8.67
N SER A 784 -12.73 9.06 -9.75
CA SER A 784 -12.85 8.51 -11.10
C SER A 784 -12.17 7.14 -11.25
N TYR A 785 -11.03 6.91 -10.59
CA TYR A 785 -10.39 5.60 -10.55
C TYR A 785 -11.21 4.56 -9.79
N GLY A 786 -11.85 4.94 -8.68
CA GLY A 786 -12.81 4.10 -7.97
C GLY A 786 -13.98 3.68 -8.86
N ILE A 787 -14.54 4.59 -9.65
CA ILE A 787 -15.58 4.27 -10.64
C ILE A 787 -15.02 3.32 -11.72
N ARG A 788 -13.78 3.53 -12.17
CA ARG A 788 -13.09 2.64 -13.13
C ARG A 788 -12.81 1.24 -12.59
N LEU A 789 -12.83 1.04 -11.27
CA LEU A 789 -12.76 -0.27 -10.63
C LEU A 789 -14.13 -0.94 -10.54
N GLY A 790 -15.22 -0.21 -10.80
CA GLY A 790 -16.59 -0.68 -10.64
C GLY A 790 -17.23 -0.27 -9.30
N GLY A 791 -16.57 0.56 -8.51
CA GLY A 791 -17.17 1.19 -7.33
C GLY A 791 -18.24 2.20 -7.70
N THR A 792 -19.15 2.49 -6.77
CA THR A 792 -20.13 3.58 -6.94
C THR A 792 -19.55 4.90 -6.41
N ALA A 793 -19.98 6.04 -6.96
CA ALA A 793 -19.57 7.35 -6.46
C ALA A 793 -19.94 7.58 -4.97
N ALA A 794 -20.92 6.84 -4.44
CA ALA A 794 -21.32 6.95 -3.04
C ALA A 794 -20.32 6.28 -2.08
N SER A 795 -19.63 5.20 -2.50
CA SER A 795 -18.67 4.50 -1.64
C SER A 795 -17.38 5.29 -1.36
N SER A 796 -17.08 6.34 -2.13
CA SER A 796 -15.86 7.14 -1.94
C SER A 796 -16.02 8.29 -0.94
N GLN A 797 -17.25 8.69 -0.56
CA GLN A 797 -17.48 9.89 0.26
C GLN A 797 -17.18 9.71 1.76
N GLY A 798 -16.96 8.49 2.23
CA GLY A 798 -16.77 8.20 3.66
C GLY A 798 -15.48 7.47 4.04
N SER A 799 -14.70 6.99 3.06
CA SER A 799 -13.43 6.34 3.35
C SER A 799 -12.37 7.40 3.60
N ASP A 800 -11.68 7.31 4.74
CA ASP A 800 -10.42 7.99 4.98
C ASP A 800 -9.58 7.96 3.70
N ALA A 801 -9.05 9.13 3.30
CA ALA A 801 -8.46 9.41 1.99
C ALA A 801 -7.73 8.20 1.38
N ILE A 802 -8.44 7.42 0.56
CA ILE A 802 -7.83 6.32 -0.20
C ILE A 802 -6.73 6.95 -1.04
N ASP A 803 -5.51 6.44 -0.92
CA ASP A 803 -4.36 6.95 -1.66
C ASP A 803 -4.60 6.77 -3.17
N LEU A 804 -4.48 7.85 -3.94
CA LEU A 804 -4.60 7.84 -5.39
C LEU A 804 -3.68 6.78 -6.03
N ALA A 805 -2.49 6.56 -5.45
CA ALA A 805 -1.57 5.52 -5.89
C ALA A 805 -2.13 4.09 -5.72
N GLN A 806 -2.86 3.85 -4.64
CA GLN A 806 -3.51 2.56 -4.37
C GLN A 806 -4.61 2.28 -5.40
N SER A 807 -5.49 3.25 -5.66
CA SER A 807 -6.55 3.09 -6.68
C SER A 807 -5.98 2.80 -8.07
N ALA A 808 -4.85 3.42 -8.44
CA ALA A 808 -4.16 3.10 -9.68
C ALA A 808 -3.51 1.71 -9.68
N SER A 809 -2.95 1.27 -8.55
CA SER A 809 -2.39 -0.08 -8.39
C SER A 809 -3.47 -1.15 -8.57
N GLU A 810 -4.61 -0.99 -7.92
CA GLU A 810 -5.77 -1.87 -8.06
C GLU A 810 -6.28 -1.88 -9.50
N LEU A 811 -6.33 -0.71 -10.15
CA LEU A 811 -6.76 -0.60 -11.54
C LEU A 811 -5.78 -1.30 -12.49
N SER A 812 -4.47 -1.14 -12.26
CA SER A 812 -3.44 -1.83 -13.04
C SER A 812 -3.51 -3.34 -12.90
N SER A 813 -3.76 -3.83 -11.68
CA SER A 813 -3.94 -5.25 -11.38
C SER A 813 -5.20 -5.81 -12.02
N MET A 814 -6.30 -5.05 -12.03
CA MET A 814 -7.53 -5.43 -12.70
C MET A 814 -7.32 -5.56 -14.22
N TRP A 815 -6.69 -4.57 -14.87
CA TRP A 815 -6.42 -4.64 -16.32
C TRP A 815 -5.47 -5.77 -16.68
N ARG A 816 -4.45 -6.00 -15.84
CA ARG A 816 -3.54 -7.12 -16.00
C ARG A 816 -4.29 -8.46 -15.99
N ARG A 817 -5.16 -8.68 -14.98
CA ARG A 817 -5.98 -9.90 -14.90
C ARG A 817 -6.90 -10.08 -16.10
N LEU A 818 -7.47 -8.99 -16.63
CA LEU A 818 -8.29 -9.05 -17.85
C LEU A 818 -7.45 -9.40 -19.07
N ALA A 819 -6.26 -8.82 -19.23
CA ALA A 819 -5.35 -9.15 -20.31
C ALA A 819 -4.89 -10.62 -20.24
N GLU A 820 -4.51 -11.11 -19.06
CA GLU A 820 -4.12 -12.51 -18.84
C GLU A 820 -5.23 -13.51 -19.19
N GLN A 821 -6.51 -13.12 -19.06
CA GLN A 821 -7.65 -13.97 -19.39
C GLN A 821 -7.91 -14.08 -20.89
N GLU A 822 -7.65 -13.02 -21.65
CA GLU A 822 -7.93 -12.95 -23.09
C GLU A 822 -6.73 -13.35 -23.96
N VAL A 823 -5.51 -13.33 -23.41
CA VAL A 823 -4.31 -13.66 -24.18
C VAL A 823 -4.21 -15.18 -24.42
N GLU A 824 -4.51 -15.61 -25.64
CA GLU A 824 -4.24 -16.98 -26.13
C GLU A 824 -2.88 -17.09 -26.86
N GLU A 825 -2.38 -15.99 -27.44
CA GLU A 825 -1.14 -15.98 -28.23
C GLU A 825 0.10 -15.90 -27.32
N MET A 826 1.07 -16.82 -27.50
CA MET A 826 2.29 -16.85 -26.67
C MET A 826 3.12 -15.55 -26.73
N SER A 827 3.07 -14.81 -27.85
CA SER A 827 3.80 -13.54 -27.99
C SER A 827 3.31 -12.48 -26.99
N LEU A 828 1.99 -12.37 -26.82
CA LEU A 828 1.37 -11.43 -25.89
C LEU A 828 1.59 -11.82 -24.42
N LEU A 829 1.81 -13.11 -24.12
CA LEU A 829 2.22 -13.55 -22.78
C LEU A 829 3.61 -13.00 -22.44
N SER A 830 4.57 -13.07 -23.37
CA SER A 830 5.90 -12.47 -23.17
C SER A 830 5.81 -10.96 -22.98
N ASP A 831 4.92 -10.27 -23.71
CA ASP A 831 4.71 -8.83 -23.54
C ASP A 831 4.19 -8.47 -22.13
N LEU A 832 3.35 -9.32 -21.53
CA LEU A 832 2.87 -9.16 -20.15
C LEU A 832 3.98 -9.36 -19.12
N GLU A 833 4.84 -10.37 -19.30
CA GLU A 833 6.00 -10.60 -18.43
C GLU A 833 7.00 -9.43 -18.50
N ASP A 834 7.29 -8.94 -19.70
CA ASP A 834 8.14 -7.77 -19.90
C ASP A 834 7.52 -6.49 -19.30
N LEU A 835 6.20 -6.38 -19.34
CA LEU A 835 5.48 -5.29 -18.70
C LEU A 835 5.63 -5.32 -17.17
N ASP A 836 5.59 -6.50 -16.55
CA ASP A 836 5.81 -6.63 -15.10
C ASP A 836 7.20 -6.19 -14.67
N HIS A 837 8.22 -6.63 -15.41
CA HIS A 837 9.60 -6.20 -15.15
C HIS A 837 9.75 -4.68 -15.26
N ARG A 838 9.13 -4.07 -16.28
CA ARG A 838 9.11 -2.61 -16.44
C ARG A 838 8.32 -1.92 -15.32
N SER A 839 7.20 -2.49 -14.89
CA SER A 839 6.38 -1.95 -13.80
C SER A 839 7.15 -1.90 -12.49
N VAL A 840 7.80 -3.01 -12.10
CA VAL A 840 8.68 -3.08 -10.92
C VAL A 840 9.81 -2.05 -11.02
N GLY A 841 10.45 -1.94 -12.19
CA GLY A 841 11.50 -0.95 -12.42
C GLY A 841 11.03 0.49 -12.22
N ARG A 842 9.82 0.84 -12.67
CA ARG A 842 9.23 2.18 -12.47
C ARG A 842 8.90 2.45 -11.00
N LEU A 843 8.31 1.47 -10.31
CA LEU A 843 7.97 1.60 -8.89
C LEU A 843 9.21 1.77 -8.00
N LEU A 844 10.32 1.11 -8.35
CA LEU A 844 11.59 1.29 -7.64
C LEU A 844 12.20 2.69 -7.82
N LEU A 845 11.88 3.38 -8.91
CA LEU A 845 12.33 4.74 -9.20
C LEU A 845 11.38 5.82 -8.68
N ALA A 846 10.15 5.46 -8.34
CA ALA A 846 9.13 6.40 -7.89
C ALA A 846 9.43 6.93 -6.48
N GLU A 847 9.53 8.26 -6.33
CA GLU A 847 9.76 8.92 -5.05
C GLU A 847 8.47 9.60 -4.56
N GLY A 848 7.66 8.87 -3.80
CA GLY A 848 6.42 9.36 -3.21
C GLY A 848 5.16 8.89 -3.95
N SER A 849 3.99 9.27 -3.42
CA SER A 849 2.69 8.75 -3.89
C SER A 849 2.35 9.18 -5.32
N LEU A 850 2.68 10.41 -5.73
CA LEU A 850 2.37 10.90 -7.08
C LEU A 850 3.18 10.18 -8.17
N ASP A 851 4.45 9.87 -7.90
CA ASP A 851 5.29 9.09 -8.82
C ASP A 851 4.83 7.63 -8.89
N GLN A 852 4.43 7.05 -7.75
CA GLN A 852 3.86 5.70 -7.69
C GLN A 852 2.55 5.62 -8.47
N PHE A 853 1.67 6.61 -8.30
CA PHE A 853 0.45 6.75 -9.09
C PHE A 853 0.75 6.77 -10.59
N ALA A 854 1.66 7.64 -11.04
CA ALA A 854 2.01 7.73 -12.45
C ALA A 854 2.63 6.43 -12.99
N ALA A 855 3.40 5.71 -12.18
CA ALA A 855 3.94 4.40 -12.54
C ALA A 855 2.83 3.35 -12.73
N HIS A 856 1.91 3.23 -11.77
CA HIS A 856 0.77 2.30 -11.86
C HIS A 856 -0.19 2.65 -12.99
N GLN A 857 -0.47 3.93 -13.18
CA GLN A 857 -1.34 4.43 -14.25
C GLN A 857 -0.83 4.01 -15.64
N VAL A 858 0.47 4.12 -15.89
CA VAL A 858 1.05 3.71 -17.18
C VAL A 858 0.96 2.21 -17.36
N THR A 859 1.25 1.43 -16.32
CA THR A 859 1.09 -0.03 -16.37
C THR A 859 -0.36 -0.42 -16.66
N ALA A 860 -1.35 0.28 -16.08
CA ALA A 860 -2.76 0.04 -16.38
C ALA A 860 -3.10 0.27 -17.86
N VAL A 861 -2.57 1.33 -18.48
CA VAL A 861 -2.79 1.64 -19.90
C VAL A 861 -2.07 0.65 -20.82
N GLU A 862 -0.86 0.20 -20.46
CA GLU A 862 -0.14 -0.83 -21.22
C GLU A 862 -0.87 -2.19 -21.15
N CYS A 863 -1.38 -2.60 -19.98
CA CYS A 863 -2.24 -3.79 -19.87
C CYS A 863 -3.50 -3.67 -20.73
N MET A 864 -4.14 -2.49 -20.72
CA MET A 864 -5.32 -2.22 -21.55
C MET A 864 -5.00 -2.32 -23.05
N ALA A 865 -3.80 -1.87 -23.48
CA ALA A 865 -3.36 -1.99 -24.86
C ALA A 865 -3.19 -3.47 -25.27
N ILE A 866 -2.56 -4.29 -24.43
CA ILE A 866 -2.41 -5.74 -24.68
C ILE A 866 -3.78 -6.41 -24.79
N LEU A 867 -4.71 -6.07 -23.89
CA LEU A 867 -6.08 -6.55 -23.94
C LEU A 867 -6.78 -6.20 -25.25
N VAL A 868 -6.66 -4.95 -25.74
CA VAL A 868 -7.27 -4.55 -27.02
C VAL A 868 -6.68 -5.32 -28.20
N ILE A 869 -5.38 -5.63 -28.19
CA ILE A 869 -4.73 -6.46 -29.22
C ILE A 869 -5.23 -7.91 -29.14
N ALA A 870 -5.34 -8.46 -27.93
CA ALA A 870 -5.85 -9.82 -27.73
C ALA A 870 -7.30 -9.94 -28.23
N GLU A 871 -8.15 -8.95 -27.92
CA GLU A 871 -9.54 -8.91 -28.38
C GLU A 871 -9.64 -8.75 -29.91
N ASN A 872 -8.76 -7.95 -30.52
CA ASN A 872 -8.76 -7.71 -31.97
C ASN A 872 -7.34 -7.53 -32.52
N PRO A 873 -6.70 -8.64 -32.98
CA PRO A 873 -5.34 -8.61 -33.51
C PRO A 873 -5.15 -7.65 -34.70
N GLY A 874 -6.22 -7.34 -35.45
CA GLY A 874 -6.18 -6.41 -36.58
C GLY A 874 -5.92 -4.95 -36.18
N MET A 875 -6.03 -4.60 -34.89
CA MET A 875 -5.78 -3.25 -34.36
C MET A 875 -4.35 -3.07 -33.84
N ARG A 876 -3.47 -4.07 -33.98
CA ARG A 876 -2.10 -4.05 -33.42
C ARG A 876 -1.33 -2.79 -33.81
N ASP A 877 -1.28 -2.45 -35.10
CA ASP A 877 -0.54 -1.28 -35.60
C ASP A 877 -1.05 0.05 -34.99
N GLU A 878 -2.37 0.19 -34.82
CA GLU A 878 -2.97 1.38 -34.22
C GLU A 878 -2.68 1.48 -32.71
N VAL A 879 -2.74 0.34 -32.01
CA VAL A 879 -2.39 0.27 -30.58
C VAL A 879 -0.92 0.57 -30.35
N GLU A 880 -0.02 0.02 -31.16
CA GLU A 880 1.42 0.31 -31.11
C GLU A 880 1.71 1.79 -31.40
N SER A 881 0.97 2.40 -32.35
CA SER A 881 1.03 3.84 -32.60
C SER A 881 0.66 4.65 -31.36
N ILE A 882 -0.44 4.31 -30.67
CA ILE A 882 -0.87 4.97 -29.42
C ILE A 882 0.19 4.81 -28.32
N GLN A 883 0.78 3.63 -28.16
CA GLN A 883 1.85 3.39 -27.17
C GLN A 883 3.12 4.19 -27.47
N SER A 884 3.51 4.27 -28.74
CA SER A 884 4.65 5.08 -29.19
C SER A 884 4.43 6.57 -28.92
N GLU A 885 3.25 7.09 -29.24
CA GLU A 885 2.85 8.46 -28.93
C GLU A 885 2.88 8.73 -27.43
N LEU A 886 2.35 7.80 -26.61
CA LEU A 886 2.41 7.90 -25.14
C LEU A 886 3.86 7.98 -24.64
N ALA A 887 4.73 7.08 -25.12
CA ALA A 887 6.14 7.06 -24.73
C ALA A 887 6.87 8.34 -25.16
N GLN A 888 6.53 8.92 -26.31
CA GLN A 888 7.08 10.19 -26.76
C GLN A 888 6.56 11.36 -25.91
N ALA A 889 5.25 11.45 -25.68
CA ALA A 889 4.61 12.51 -24.91
C ALA A 889 5.11 12.55 -23.46
N ARG A 890 5.33 11.39 -22.84
CA ARG A 890 5.91 11.32 -21.49
C ARG A 890 7.36 11.78 -21.45
N ARG A 891 8.16 11.45 -22.45
CA ARG A 891 9.57 11.91 -22.55
C ARG A 891 9.68 13.41 -22.80
N SER A 892 8.72 14.01 -23.51
CA SER A 892 8.70 15.45 -23.78
C SER A 892 7.98 16.28 -22.71
N SER A 893 7.29 15.64 -21.76
CA SER A 893 6.60 16.29 -20.65
C SER A 893 7.59 16.99 -19.72
N LYS A 894 7.28 18.23 -19.34
CA LYS A 894 8.11 19.05 -18.46
C LYS A 894 7.92 18.74 -16.98
N ASN A 895 6.78 18.17 -16.62
CA ASN A 895 6.40 17.84 -15.26
C ASN A 895 5.55 16.56 -15.23
N ILE A 896 5.33 16.02 -14.04
CA ILE A 896 4.58 14.77 -13.84
C ILE A 896 3.09 14.91 -14.18
N LEU A 897 2.49 16.10 -14.03
CA LEU A 897 1.08 16.34 -14.34
C LEU A 897 0.80 16.22 -15.85
N GLU A 898 1.75 16.68 -16.68
CA GLU A 898 1.72 16.47 -18.13
C GLU A 898 1.82 14.98 -18.49
N GLN A 899 2.64 14.20 -17.78
CA GLN A 899 2.73 12.74 -17.99
C GLN A 899 1.43 12.02 -17.63
N ILE A 900 0.80 12.43 -16.53
CA ILE A 900 -0.50 11.89 -16.09
C ILE A 900 -1.55 12.16 -17.17
N THR A 901 -1.61 13.38 -17.68
CA THR A 901 -2.55 13.78 -18.74
C THR A 901 -2.29 13.04 -20.05
N ALA A 902 -1.02 12.85 -20.43
CA ALA A 902 -0.65 12.08 -21.61
C ALA A 902 -1.11 10.61 -21.49
N THR A 903 -1.01 10.05 -20.30
CA THR A 903 -1.44 8.67 -20.03
C THR A 903 -2.95 8.51 -20.08
N GLU A 904 -3.72 9.44 -19.49
CA GLU A 904 -5.19 9.44 -19.65
C GLU A 904 -5.64 9.67 -21.10
N THR A 905 -4.89 10.47 -21.86
CA THR A 905 -5.16 10.67 -23.30
C THR A 905 -5.02 9.35 -24.07
N ALA A 906 -3.97 8.57 -23.79
CA ALA A 906 -3.77 7.26 -24.38
C ALA A 906 -4.87 6.26 -23.96
N ALA A 907 -5.29 6.29 -22.69
CA ALA A 907 -6.39 5.46 -22.20
C ALA A 907 -7.70 5.72 -22.98
N VAL A 908 -8.07 7.00 -23.20
CA VAL A 908 -9.26 7.36 -23.98
C VAL A 908 -9.15 6.93 -25.44
N LYS A 909 -7.95 7.02 -26.05
CA LYS A 909 -7.72 6.52 -27.42
C LYS A 909 -7.91 5.00 -27.51
N LEU A 910 -7.41 4.23 -26.54
CA LEU A 910 -7.63 2.78 -26.49
C LEU A 910 -9.10 2.43 -26.29
N TRP A 911 -9.82 3.20 -25.45
CA TRP A 911 -11.27 3.04 -25.28
C TRP A 911 -12.04 3.27 -26.57
N ARG A 912 -11.63 4.25 -27.38
CA ARG A 912 -12.22 4.53 -28.68
C ARG A 912 -12.07 3.35 -29.65
N LEU A 913 -10.89 2.71 -29.69
CA LEU A 913 -10.69 1.49 -30.49
C LEU A 913 -11.57 0.34 -30.00
N ARG A 914 -11.61 0.12 -28.68
CA ARG A 914 -12.35 -0.98 -28.06
C ARG A 914 -13.87 -0.86 -28.24
N LEU A 915 -14.45 0.33 -27.99
CA LEU A 915 -15.88 0.59 -28.16
C LEU A 915 -16.30 0.72 -29.63
N GLY A 916 -15.39 1.14 -30.52
CA GLY A 916 -15.61 1.22 -31.97
C GLY A 916 -16.09 -0.09 -32.58
N ARG A 917 -15.57 -1.20 -32.06
CA ARG A 917 -15.96 -2.55 -32.47
C ARG A 917 -17.42 -2.88 -32.16
N SER A 918 -17.96 -2.38 -31.05
CA SER A 918 -19.33 -2.73 -30.64
C SER A 918 -20.40 -2.16 -31.57
N VAL A 919 -20.04 -1.16 -32.39
CA VAL A 919 -20.95 -0.47 -33.32
C VAL A 919 -20.87 -1.06 -34.74
N SER A 920 -19.72 -1.65 -35.11
CA SER A 920 -19.51 -2.32 -36.41
C SER A 920 -20.03 -3.75 -36.39
#